data_AF-A0A1Q9EYR6-F1
#
_entry.id   AF-A0A1Q9EYR6-F1
#
_cell.length_a   1.000
_cell.length_b   1.000
_cell.length_c   1.000
_cell.angle_alpha   90.00
_cell.angle_beta   90.00
_cell.angle_gamma   90.00
#
_symmetry.space_group_name_H-M   'P 1'
#
loop_
_entity.id
_entity.type
_entity.pdbx_description
1 polymer ?
#
loop_
_entity_poly.entity_id
_entity_poly.type
_entity_poly.pdbx_seq_one_letter_code
_entity_poly.pdbx_strand_id
1 'polypeptide(L)'
;MNASVSSKEAVDDPDVWSWRWHYRALTVQNLYDELLQCWLDVHFPGSAEEQDRQIREDPDIQHWWSVMVRQLRPLRRAIGTAPDFATAAPTSRGLRQTLRTILVWVSWIHEDVGHSAASYVYNPVYTPMCVPEDGLGVPVIFFAWNTAAYRGFVFLERATLLEDPPGFWFDSVECQGLWWWRHCAAPSGDKSLGCFTRFQEKLRKLGEEDKDWASLVSGGAMLLSKKRASEVCRRGLFRAATGLAVLSRGGRVWSADEAKEAIQETQQVKQVDVFVSHSWSADRWEKHLAMCFYLNLWMASKALTVSAVVSQFVVAFLPEQSIDMTYMILMDLPVLIFLTFFFFGQHLTCGCLCPSIWVDKMCVDQTNESTKWQGIAELPAIVACSDQLLVLWSESYFERLWCNFELSIFVKLCGVGKIRCVPLWMAPWLLVTIALSWFGSRMDSIVLDSDPEAFTVMLSYGAQDDALEYAMSRTMEYVAEAPFFAVTLLPNLIVSAISFRMKLERHETMLKHMETFDIRAAKCSLEEDRDYIEQRVAELFDGIDDPTISVALDSAEWGAGGPSEMVTETETTITVPHDSRPAIRAVTSYLGHEDSLDAFNTFVRHQLRSVITADLGLETDFPYIVSLISFFPAFLDFTAQSWCGRAFRDKAGFASDGQYFALSFVTAFLALFVNFPLSPPCFLLVMKWIVARTSPGFLRHLLALTCGFVLNMALCAMYGSMIGMLESFAITGHLELLAYFLLMLSIHLFCNYALYGHDFLIFRRLRPSHRGLRREEGDSLM
;
A
#
# COMPACT_ATOMS: atom_id res chain seq x y z
N MET A 1 20.92 40.97 33.17
CA MET A 1 19.60 41.03 32.52
C MET A 1 18.60 40.43 33.50
N ASN A 2 17.53 41.16 33.81
CA ASN A 2 16.58 40.84 34.89
C ASN A 2 15.82 39.53 34.61
N ALA A 3 15.82 38.62 35.58
CA ALA A 3 15.27 37.26 35.51
C ALA A 3 13.73 37.19 35.67
N SER A 4 12.99 38.28 35.38
CA SER A 4 11.54 38.37 35.65
C SER A 4 10.64 38.26 34.42
N VAL A 5 11.19 37.98 33.23
CA VAL A 5 10.40 37.87 31.98
C VAL A 5 10.10 36.41 31.64
N SER A 6 9.52 35.67 32.59
CA SER A 6 8.87 34.36 32.33
C SER A 6 7.36 34.42 32.55
N SER A 7 6.78 35.63 32.55
CA SER A 7 5.34 35.80 32.64
C SER A 7 4.67 35.48 31.31
N LYS A 8 3.42 35.00 31.39
CA LYS A 8 2.49 34.81 30.26
C LYS A 8 2.42 36.04 29.34
N GLU A 9 2.69 37.23 29.85
CA GLU A 9 2.70 38.49 29.11
C GLU A 9 3.80 38.55 28.02
N ALA A 10 4.93 37.85 28.19
CA ALA A 10 5.96 37.75 27.15
C ALA A 10 5.59 36.75 26.04
N VAL A 11 4.58 35.90 26.28
CA VAL A 11 4.03 34.99 25.29
C VAL A 11 3.15 35.73 24.29
N ASP A 12 2.56 36.86 24.68
CA ASP A 12 1.69 37.65 23.82
C ASP A 12 2.46 38.66 22.94
N ASP A 13 3.76 38.85 23.18
CA ASP A 13 4.63 39.75 22.39
C ASP A 13 5.11 39.07 21.09
N PRO A 14 4.73 39.56 19.90
CA PRO A 14 5.07 38.94 18.62
C PRO A 14 6.54 39.11 18.23
N ASP A 15 7.28 40.07 18.81
CA ASP A 15 8.66 40.36 18.42
C ASP A 15 9.70 39.49 19.18
N VAL A 16 9.22 38.57 20.02
CA VAL A 16 10.03 37.92 21.06
C VAL A 16 9.89 36.38 21.01
N TRP A 17 10.08 35.81 19.81
CA TRP A 17 9.94 34.37 19.51
C TRP A 17 10.71 33.44 20.47
N SER A 18 11.93 33.81 20.88
CA SER A 18 12.80 33.00 21.75
C SER A 18 12.24 32.79 23.15
N TRP A 19 11.43 33.72 23.66
CA TRP A 19 10.87 33.64 25.02
C TRP A 19 9.56 32.83 25.06
N ARG A 20 8.78 32.86 23.98
CA ARG A 20 7.61 31.97 23.80
C ARG A 20 8.02 30.50 23.87
N TRP A 21 9.10 30.14 23.17
CA TRP A 21 9.63 28.78 23.19
C TRP A 21 10.15 28.40 24.58
N HIS A 22 10.91 29.28 25.23
CA HIS A 22 11.44 29.04 26.57
C HIS A 22 10.32 28.75 27.59
N TYR A 23 9.24 29.53 27.53
CA TYR A 23 8.06 29.33 28.38
C TYR A 23 7.38 27.99 28.12
N ARG A 24 7.18 27.62 26.84
CA ARG A 24 6.57 26.35 26.42
C ARG A 24 7.40 25.15 26.84
N ALA A 25 8.71 25.18 26.58
CA ALA A 25 9.64 24.13 26.98
C ALA A 25 9.66 23.96 28.51
N LEU A 26 9.66 25.06 29.26
CA LEU A 26 9.60 25.02 30.73
C LEU A 26 8.26 24.44 31.24
N THR A 27 7.16 24.78 30.57
CA THR A 27 5.83 24.25 30.90
C THR A 27 5.75 22.74 30.67
N VAL A 28 6.19 22.27 29.50
CA VAL A 28 6.25 20.83 29.18
C VAL A 28 7.22 20.10 30.10
N GLN A 29 8.36 20.71 30.42
CA GLN A 29 9.31 20.18 31.40
C GLN A 29 8.67 19.98 32.78
N ASN A 30 7.83 20.92 33.23
CA ASN A 30 7.09 20.79 34.48
C ASN A 30 6.04 19.68 34.41
N LEU A 31 5.35 19.51 33.29
CA LEU A 31 4.40 18.40 33.10
C LEU A 31 5.11 17.03 33.17
N TYR A 32 6.28 16.89 32.54
CA TYR A 32 7.08 15.67 32.68
C TYR A 32 7.57 15.46 34.11
N ASP A 33 7.92 16.53 34.82
CA ASP A 33 8.35 16.45 36.22
C ASP A 33 7.22 15.92 37.13
N GLU A 34 6.00 16.39 36.91
CA GLU A 34 4.80 15.89 37.61
C GLU A 34 4.47 14.44 37.26
N LEU A 35 4.57 14.07 35.98
CA LEU A 35 4.35 12.70 35.51
C LEU A 35 5.33 11.74 36.20
N LEU A 36 6.62 12.09 36.18
CA LEU A 36 7.68 11.27 36.78
C LEU A 36 7.56 11.20 38.30
N GLN A 37 7.18 12.29 38.97
CA GLN A 37 6.95 12.28 40.41
C GLN A 37 5.77 11.35 40.76
N CYS A 38 4.65 11.46 40.03
CA CYS A 38 3.50 10.58 40.21
C CYS A 38 3.88 9.11 39.99
N TRP A 39 4.66 8.83 38.95
CA TRP A 39 5.17 7.48 38.68
C TRP A 39 6.06 6.96 39.82
N LEU A 40 7.02 7.77 40.30
CA LEU A 40 7.88 7.40 41.42
C LEU A 40 7.07 7.11 42.69
N ASP A 41 6.04 7.89 42.98
CA ASP A 41 5.19 7.69 44.15
C ASP A 41 4.35 6.40 44.06
N VAL A 42 4.02 5.96 42.84
CA VAL A 42 3.29 4.70 42.59
C VAL A 42 4.19 3.48 42.74
N HIS A 43 5.39 3.50 42.14
CA HIS A 43 6.28 2.34 42.12
C HIS A 43 7.22 2.25 43.33
N PHE A 44 7.52 3.40 43.96
CA PHE A 44 8.34 3.50 45.17
C PHE A 44 7.55 4.30 46.23
N PRO A 45 6.60 3.68 46.93
CA PRO A 45 5.83 4.39 47.94
C PRO A 45 6.67 4.65 49.19
N GLY A 46 6.62 5.88 49.73
CA GLY A 46 7.29 6.21 50.99
C GLY A 46 7.76 7.66 51.06
N SER A 47 8.53 7.99 52.11
CA SER A 47 9.28 9.25 52.15
C SER A 47 10.40 9.24 51.10
N ALA A 48 10.98 10.40 50.77
CA ALA A 48 12.09 10.48 49.82
C ALA A 48 13.29 9.58 50.20
N GLU A 49 13.57 9.41 51.48
CA GLU A 49 14.62 8.52 51.99
C GLU A 49 14.30 7.04 51.73
N GLU A 50 13.02 6.68 51.88
CA GLU A 50 12.50 5.33 51.65
C GLU A 50 12.43 5.01 50.15
N GLN A 51 12.05 5.98 49.32
CA GLN A 51 12.15 5.92 47.86
C GLN A 51 13.59 5.68 47.42
N ASP A 52 14.53 6.47 47.91
CA ASP A 52 15.95 6.33 47.59
C ASP A 52 16.49 4.97 48.05
N ARG A 53 15.99 4.42 49.16
CA ARG A 53 16.34 3.07 49.62
C ARG A 53 15.83 2.00 48.66
N GLN A 54 14.55 2.04 48.30
CA GLN A 54 13.96 1.08 47.37
C GLN A 54 14.58 1.15 45.97
N ILE A 55 14.86 2.35 45.46
CA ILE A 55 15.56 2.57 44.18
C ILE A 55 17.00 2.02 44.22
N ARG A 56 17.67 2.11 45.38
CA ARG A 56 18.99 1.50 45.58
C ARG A 56 18.96 -0.03 45.61
N GLU A 57 17.86 -0.59 46.10
CA GLU A 57 17.64 -2.03 46.19
C GLU A 57 17.11 -2.63 44.86
N ASP A 58 16.57 -1.82 43.95
CA ASP A 58 16.08 -2.29 42.63
C ASP A 58 17.23 -2.58 41.65
N PRO A 59 17.45 -3.85 41.25
CA PRO A 59 18.59 -4.24 40.43
C PRO A 59 18.52 -3.70 38.99
N ASP A 60 17.31 -3.50 38.46
CA ASP A 60 17.12 -3.04 37.08
C ASP A 60 17.43 -1.55 36.98
N ILE A 61 16.99 -0.75 37.96
CA ILE A 61 17.33 0.68 38.02
C ILE A 61 18.82 0.88 38.28
N GLN A 62 19.45 0.06 39.14
CA GLN A 62 20.91 0.11 39.31
C GLN A 62 21.64 -0.17 38.00
N HIS A 63 21.22 -1.22 37.28
CA HIS A 63 21.82 -1.57 36.00
C HIS A 63 21.64 -0.44 34.99
N TRP A 64 20.43 0.06 34.81
CA TRP A 64 20.13 1.18 33.92
C TRP A 64 20.96 2.41 34.25
N TRP A 65 20.96 2.85 35.52
CA TRP A 65 21.69 4.03 35.97
C TRP A 65 23.19 3.89 35.68
N SER A 66 23.76 2.72 35.95
CA SER A 66 25.19 2.46 35.66
C SER A 66 25.50 2.56 34.16
N VAL A 67 24.60 2.07 33.29
CA VAL A 67 24.73 2.19 31.83
C VAL A 67 24.63 3.65 31.41
N MET A 68 23.67 4.39 31.96
CA MET A 68 23.48 5.80 31.65
C MET A 68 24.68 6.65 32.07
N VAL A 69 25.20 6.48 33.29
CA VAL A 69 26.41 7.17 33.76
C VAL A 69 27.64 6.80 32.92
N ARG A 70 27.71 5.55 32.43
CA ARG A 70 28.78 5.09 31.56
C ARG A 70 28.67 5.65 30.14
N GLN A 71 27.48 5.74 29.55
CA GLN A 71 27.32 6.12 28.15
C GLN A 71 27.10 7.62 27.96
N LEU A 72 26.39 8.28 28.88
CA LEU A 72 26.16 9.71 28.85
C LEU A 72 27.27 10.44 29.59
N ARG A 73 28.32 10.81 28.84
CA ARG A 73 29.39 11.72 29.33
C ARG A 73 28.83 12.96 30.05
N PRO A 74 27.74 13.58 29.56
CA PRO A 74 27.15 14.73 30.22
C PRO A 74 26.63 14.40 31.65
N LEU A 75 25.83 13.34 31.82
CA LEU A 75 25.37 12.87 33.14
C LEU A 75 26.54 12.54 34.09
N ARG A 76 27.59 11.90 33.57
CA ARG A 76 28.81 11.62 34.35
C ARG A 76 29.49 12.89 34.86
N ARG A 77 29.52 13.95 34.03
CA ARG A 77 30.09 15.24 34.41
C ARG A 77 29.22 15.91 35.47
N ALA A 78 27.90 15.87 35.33
CA ALA A 78 26.96 16.40 36.32
C ALA A 78 27.16 15.75 37.70
N ILE A 79 27.39 14.43 37.77
CA ILE A 79 27.70 13.74 39.03
C ILE A 79 28.94 14.29 39.73
N GLY A 80 29.95 14.72 38.99
CA GLY A 80 31.20 15.26 39.55
C GLY A 80 31.15 16.76 39.88
N THR A 81 30.18 17.51 39.37
CA THR A 81 30.18 18.98 39.39
C THR A 81 28.91 19.61 39.95
N ALA A 82 27.81 18.87 39.95
CA ALA A 82 26.49 19.25 40.45
C ALA A 82 25.87 18.05 41.19
N PRO A 83 26.38 17.68 42.38
CA PRO A 83 25.87 16.54 43.14
C PRO A 83 24.40 16.69 43.54
N ASP A 84 23.89 17.94 43.58
CA ASP A 84 22.47 18.24 43.79
C ASP A 84 21.57 17.87 42.59
N PHE A 85 22.17 17.62 41.42
CA PHE A 85 21.48 17.18 40.20
C PHE A 85 21.46 15.65 40.06
N ALA A 86 22.63 15.02 40.19
CA ALA A 86 22.76 13.57 40.10
C ALA A 86 23.92 13.09 40.97
N THR A 87 23.79 11.89 41.52
CA THR A 87 24.84 11.22 42.31
C THR A 87 25.29 9.92 41.64
N ALA A 88 26.41 9.35 42.09
CA ALA A 88 26.93 8.10 41.55
C ALA A 88 25.94 6.93 41.71
N ALA A 89 25.24 6.86 42.86
CA ALA A 89 24.09 6.00 43.04
C ALA A 89 22.80 6.73 42.62
N PRO A 90 21.80 6.05 42.03
CA PRO A 90 20.53 6.68 41.71
C PRO A 90 19.78 7.05 42.98
N THR A 91 19.18 8.23 42.96
CA THR A 91 18.20 8.72 43.93
C THR A 91 16.91 9.03 43.19
N SER A 92 15.78 9.04 43.88
CA SER A 92 14.47 9.46 43.35
C SER A 92 14.57 10.80 42.61
N ARG A 93 15.23 11.78 43.22
CA ARG A 93 15.49 13.10 42.65
C ARG A 93 16.39 13.04 41.41
N GLY A 94 17.50 12.31 41.48
CA GLY A 94 18.43 12.19 40.36
C GLY A 94 17.81 11.47 39.16
N LEU A 95 17.00 10.43 39.43
CA LEU A 95 16.26 9.68 38.42
C LEU A 95 15.21 10.57 37.74
N ARG A 96 14.41 11.29 38.52
CA ARG A 96 13.41 12.24 38.01
C ARG A 96 14.05 13.32 37.12
N GLN A 97 15.11 13.98 37.60
CA GLN A 97 15.76 15.05 36.84
C GLN A 97 16.41 14.54 35.54
N THR A 98 17.02 13.36 35.58
CA THR A 98 17.64 12.72 34.42
C THR A 98 16.59 12.31 33.39
N LEU A 99 15.54 11.59 33.82
CA LEU A 99 14.45 11.14 32.95
C LEU A 99 13.69 12.32 32.35
N ARG A 100 13.38 13.35 33.13
CA ARG A 100 12.72 14.57 32.64
C ARG A 100 13.54 15.22 31.53
N THR A 101 14.85 15.34 31.73
CA THR A 101 15.75 15.94 30.74
C THR A 101 15.77 15.12 29.45
N ILE A 102 15.82 13.79 29.55
CA ILE A 102 15.80 12.91 28.38
C ILE A 102 14.44 12.97 27.68
N LEU A 103 13.32 12.90 28.42
CA LEU A 103 11.97 12.94 27.88
C LEU A 103 11.71 14.24 27.12
N VAL A 104 12.04 15.40 27.72
CA VAL A 104 11.95 16.70 27.04
C VAL A 104 12.83 16.74 25.79
N TRP A 105 14.02 16.15 25.84
CA TRP A 105 14.94 16.17 24.71
C TRP A 105 14.46 15.31 23.53
N VAL A 106 14.04 14.07 23.81
CA VAL A 106 13.64 13.09 22.79
C VAL A 106 12.26 13.37 22.20
N SER A 107 11.35 13.97 22.96
CA SER A 107 10.04 14.41 22.46
C SER A 107 10.12 15.85 21.93
N TRP A 108 10.15 16.81 22.84
CA TRP A 108 9.89 18.22 22.54
C TRP A 108 11.01 18.89 21.74
N ILE A 109 12.27 18.69 22.13
CA ILE A 109 13.39 19.44 21.53
C ILE A 109 13.77 18.89 20.17
N HIS A 110 13.79 17.56 20.04
CA HIS A 110 14.07 16.88 18.78
C HIS A 110 13.06 17.28 17.68
N GLU A 111 11.79 17.47 18.07
CA GLU A 111 10.69 17.82 17.17
C GLU A 111 10.45 19.33 16.97
N ASP A 112 11.13 20.27 17.63
CA ASP A 112 10.76 21.70 17.51
C ASP A 112 11.91 22.58 17.02
N VAL A 113 13.16 22.14 17.18
CA VAL A 113 14.33 23.01 16.95
C VAL A 113 15.38 22.37 16.03
N GLY A 114 15.31 21.05 15.82
CA GLY A 114 16.39 20.29 15.18
C GLY A 114 17.71 20.36 15.97
N HIS A 115 18.71 19.58 15.57
CA HIS A 115 19.99 19.49 16.31
C HIS A 115 20.78 20.81 16.36
N SER A 116 20.52 21.76 15.46
CA SER A 116 21.38 22.94 15.25
C SER A 116 21.04 24.16 16.11
N ALA A 117 19.80 24.32 16.60
CA ALA A 117 19.41 25.48 17.41
C ALA A 117 19.25 25.19 18.91
N ALA A 118 19.37 23.93 19.35
CA ALA A 118 19.26 23.53 20.75
C ALA A 118 20.31 24.18 21.69
N SER A 119 21.48 24.56 21.16
CA SER A 119 22.57 25.19 21.92
C SER A 119 22.35 26.67 22.24
N TYR A 120 21.52 27.38 21.47
CA TYR A 120 21.27 28.82 21.64
C TYR A 120 20.21 29.13 22.69
N VAL A 121 19.39 28.14 23.05
CA VAL A 121 18.17 28.35 23.84
C VAL A 121 18.34 27.88 25.29
N TYR A 122 19.46 27.22 25.62
CA TYR A 122 19.75 26.81 26.99
C TYR A 122 20.44 27.91 27.82
N ASN A 123 19.81 28.23 28.96
CA ASN A 123 20.47 28.85 30.09
C ASN A 123 21.23 27.75 30.88
N PRO A 124 22.57 27.79 30.96
CA PRO A 124 23.39 26.77 31.62
C PRO A 124 23.17 26.60 33.14
N VAL A 125 22.26 27.39 33.74
CA VAL A 125 21.99 27.38 35.18
C VAL A 125 21.06 26.23 35.64
N TYR A 126 20.17 25.69 34.79
CA TYR A 126 19.12 24.73 35.22
C TYR A 126 19.25 23.29 34.69
N THR A 127 20.13 23.06 33.72
CA THR A 127 20.51 21.74 33.18
C THR A 127 22.00 21.76 32.83
N PRO A 128 22.87 22.00 33.82
CA PRO A 128 24.29 22.08 33.55
C PRO A 128 24.74 20.69 33.10
N MET A 129 25.10 20.60 31.83
CA MET A 129 25.99 19.56 31.33
C MET A 129 25.36 18.20 31.08
N CYS A 130 24.11 18.12 30.61
CA CYS A 130 23.52 16.89 30.03
C CYS A 130 23.45 16.84 28.48
N VAL A 131 24.01 17.85 27.78
CA VAL A 131 23.94 18.00 26.32
C VAL A 131 25.32 17.77 25.67
N PRO A 132 25.43 17.08 24.52
CA PRO A 132 26.71 16.91 23.81
C PRO A 132 27.23 18.23 23.25
N GLU A 133 28.55 18.44 23.34
CA GLU A 133 29.23 19.64 22.82
C GLU A 133 29.41 19.62 21.29
N ASP A 134 29.19 18.48 20.63
CA ASP A 134 29.53 18.22 19.22
C ASP A 134 28.34 18.24 18.25
N GLY A 135 27.10 18.43 18.73
CA GLY A 135 25.90 18.51 17.88
C GLY A 135 25.57 17.21 17.10
N LEU A 136 26.36 16.16 17.28
CA LEU A 136 26.09 14.82 16.77
C LEU A 136 25.13 14.15 17.76
N GLY A 137 23.95 13.77 17.27
CA GLY A 137 22.90 13.16 18.06
C GLY A 137 23.45 12.05 18.97
N VAL A 138 23.10 12.13 20.26
CA VAL A 138 23.43 11.08 21.21
C VAL A 138 22.81 9.78 20.69
N PRO A 139 23.54 8.65 20.63
CA PRO A 139 22.96 7.35 20.33
C PRO A 139 22.18 6.84 21.57
N VAL A 140 21.19 7.61 22.03
CA VAL A 140 20.28 7.26 23.14
C VAL A 140 19.34 6.16 22.70
N ILE A 141 18.97 6.13 21.42
CA ILE A 141 17.90 5.27 20.88
C ILE A 141 18.14 3.80 21.22
N PHE A 142 19.36 3.26 21.03
CA PHE A 142 19.58 1.82 21.27
C PHE A 142 19.73 1.43 22.75
N PHE A 143 20.22 2.32 23.60
CA PHE A 143 20.55 2.00 25.00
C PHE A 143 19.46 2.40 26.00
N ALA A 144 18.68 3.45 25.71
CA ALA A 144 17.49 3.77 26.48
C ALA A 144 16.35 2.79 26.15
N TRP A 145 16.21 2.36 24.89
CA TRP A 145 15.14 1.44 24.45
C TRP A 145 15.08 0.15 25.26
N ASN A 146 16.18 -0.59 25.38
CA ASN A 146 16.11 -1.98 25.89
C ASN A 146 15.81 -2.10 27.38
N THR A 147 15.99 -1.03 28.17
CA THR A 147 15.73 -1.06 29.62
C THR A 147 14.57 -0.17 30.01
N ALA A 148 14.32 0.95 29.31
CA ALA A 148 13.13 1.77 29.52
C ALA A 148 11.85 1.02 29.04
N ALA A 149 11.94 0.29 27.92
CA ALA A 149 10.84 -0.58 27.44
C ALA A 149 10.56 -1.79 28.35
N TYR A 150 11.47 -2.14 29.27
CA TYR A 150 11.31 -3.27 30.20
C TYR A 150 10.51 -2.89 31.48
N ARG A 151 10.30 -1.60 31.76
CA ARG A 151 9.54 -1.06 32.91
C ARG A 151 8.58 0.07 32.49
N GLY A 152 8.08 0.01 31.27
CA GLY A 152 6.99 0.88 30.80
C GLY A 152 7.35 2.34 30.47
N PHE A 153 8.63 2.69 30.29
CA PHE A 153 9.02 4.00 29.78
C PHE A 153 9.33 3.93 28.29
N VAL A 154 8.44 4.47 27.44
CA VAL A 154 8.77 4.73 26.03
C VAL A 154 8.50 6.18 25.67
N PHE A 155 9.37 6.70 24.81
CA PHE A 155 9.27 8.01 24.22
C PHE A 155 8.15 8.01 23.17
N LEU A 156 7.17 8.88 23.36
CA LEU A 156 6.05 9.08 22.44
C LEU A 156 6.33 10.29 21.57
N GLU A 157 6.05 10.18 20.27
CA GLU A 157 5.93 11.32 19.37
C GLU A 157 4.85 12.28 19.88
N ARG A 158 4.98 13.58 19.62
CA ARG A 158 4.02 14.58 20.16
C ARG A 158 2.56 14.29 19.84
N ALA A 159 2.25 13.69 18.69
CA ALA A 159 0.90 13.25 18.34
C ALA A 159 0.43 12.09 19.26
N THR A 160 1.28 11.10 19.46
CA THR A 160 0.99 9.91 20.28
C THR A 160 0.92 10.20 21.79
N LEU A 161 1.47 11.34 22.27
CA LEU A 161 1.27 11.80 23.66
C LEU A 161 -0.20 12.10 23.97
N LEU A 162 -1.05 12.32 22.96
CA LEU A 162 -2.48 12.61 23.13
C LEU A 162 -3.40 11.42 22.82
N GLU A 163 -2.83 10.31 22.36
CA GLU A 163 -3.52 9.06 22.02
C GLU A 163 -3.61 8.10 23.22
N ASP A 164 -4.20 6.92 23.03
CA ASP A 164 -4.27 5.91 24.08
C ASP A 164 -2.87 5.46 24.51
N PRO A 165 -2.58 5.36 25.83
CA PRO A 165 -1.27 4.96 26.30
C PRO A 165 -0.91 3.56 25.81
N PRO A 166 0.33 3.33 25.35
CA PRO A 166 0.71 2.02 24.85
C PRO A 166 0.55 0.96 25.94
N GLY A 167 -0.06 -0.18 25.60
CA GLY A 167 -0.34 -1.24 26.57
C GLY A 167 0.90 -1.78 27.32
N PHE A 168 2.11 -1.56 26.82
CA PHE A 168 3.36 -1.97 27.46
C PHE A 168 3.84 -1.01 28.57
N TRP A 169 3.19 0.14 28.79
CA TRP A 169 3.50 1.08 29.89
C TRP A 169 3.12 0.56 31.27
N PHE A 170 2.34 -0.53 31.33
CA PHE A 170 1.67 -0.98 32.53
C PHE A 170 2.20 -2.37 32.92
N ASP A 171 2.49 -2.56 34.21
CA ASP A 171 3.11 -3.76 34.77
C ASP A 171 2.26 -5.03 34.58
N SER A 172 1.00 -4.87 34.13
CA SER A 172 0.10 -5.96 33.80
C SER A 172 -0.75 -5.58 32.58
N VAL A 173 -0.97 -6.54 31.68
CA VAL A 173 -1.81 -6.38 30.50
C VAL A 173 -2.83 -7.51 30.49
N GLU A 174 -4.12 -7.17 30.57
CA GLU A 174 -5.17 -8.16 30.41
C GLU A 174 -5.47 -8.32 28.93
N CYS A 175 -5.09 -9.48 28.38
CA CYS A 175 -5.33 -9.82 26.99
C CYS A 175 -6.53 -10.76 26.87
N GLN A 176 -7.59 -10.32 26.19
CA GLN A 176 -8.77 -11.14 25.87
C GLN A 176 -8.81 -11.50 24.38
N GLY A 177 -9.31 -12.70 24.05
CA GLY A 177 -9.50 -13.17 22.66
C GLY A 177 -8.56 -14.30 22.21
N LEU A 178 -8.88 -14.92 21.05
CA LEU A 178 -8.02 -15.89 20.36
C LEU A 178 -6.79 -15.19 19.77
N TRP A 179 -5.69 -15.92 19.54
CA TRP A 179 -4.37 -15.38 19.18
C TRP A 179 -4.33 -14.40 17.99
N TRP A 180 -5.26 -14.48 17.03
CA TRP A 180 -5.37 -13.55 15.88
C TRP A 180 -6.37 -12.39 16.09
N TRP A 181 -7.08 -12.34 17.23
CA TRP A 181 -7.98 -11.24 17.66
C TRP A 181 -7.65 -10.77 19.10
N ARG A 182 -6.40 -10.92 19.54
CA ARG A 182 -6.03 -10.69 20.94
C ARG A 182 -6.01 -9.18 21.23
N HIS A 183 -6.97 -8.71 22.01
CA HIS A 183 -7.04 -7.32 22.47
C HIS A 183 -6.43 -7.24 23.86
N CYS A 184 -5.37 -6.47 23.98
CA CYS A 184 -4.58 -6.33 25.19
C CYS A 184 -4.76 -4.91 25.72
N ALA A 185 -5.35 -4.76 26.89
CA ALA A 185 -5.57 -3.48 27.54
C ALA A 185 -4.94 -3.46 28.93
N ALA A 186 -4.59 -2.27 29.41
CA ALA A 186 -4.17 -2.08 30.79
C ALA A 186 -5.36 -2.43 31.72
N PRO A 187 -5.14 -3.13 32.85
CA PRO A 187 -6.19 -3.39 33.81
C PRO A 187 -6.72 -2.07 34.35
N SER A 188 -8.05 -1.99 34.47
CA SER A 188 -8.81 -0.79 34.88
C SER A 188 -8.47 -0.19 36.26
N GLY A 189 -7.47 -0.74 36.97
CA GLY A 189 -7.00 -0.30 38.28
C GLY A 189 -5.52 0.09 38.38
N ASP A 190 -4.78 0.18 37.27
CA ASP A 190 -3.37 0.59 37.33
C ASP A 190 -3.24 2.10 37.69
N LYS A 191 -2.55 2.39 38.80
CA LYS A 191 -2.36 3.76 39.29
C LYS A 191 -1.43 4.58 38.39
N SER A 192 -0.53 3.93 37.65
CA SER A 192 0.39 4.58 36.73
C SER A 192 -0.33 5.10 35.47
N LEU A 193 -1.42 4.45 35.04
CA LEU A 193 -2.33 4.95 34.00
C LEU A 193 -2.93 6.30 34.40
N GLY A 194 -3.35 6.42 35.67
CA GLY A 194 -3.86 7.68 36.22
C GLY A 194 -2.85 8.83 36.18
N CYS A 195 -1.56 8.55 36.36
CA CYS A 195 -0.50 9.55 36.23
C CYS A 195 -0.38 10.07 34.79
N PHE A 196 -0.41 9.16 33.81
CA PHE A 196 -0.32 9.54 32.40
C PHE A 196 -1.57 10.26 31.91
N THR A 197 -2.77 9.77 32.21
CA THR A 197 -4.03 10.45 31.82
C THR A 197 -4.08 11.89 32.34
N ARG A 198 -3.61 12.13 33.58
CA ARG A 198 -3.53 13.50 34.13
C ARG A 198 -2.51 14.37 33.38
N PHE A 199 -1.38 13.80 32.99
CA PHE A 199 -0.40 14.48 32.13
C PHE A 199 -1.03 14.86 30.78
N GLN A 200 -1.75 13.94 30.14
CA GLN A 200 -2.43 14.17 28.86
C GLN A 200 -3.52 15.23 28.96
N GLU A 201 -4.33 15.22 30.02
CA GLU A 201 -5.35 16.23 30.26
C GLU A 201 -4.74 17.63 30.37
N LYS A 202 -3.66 17.76 31.15
CA LYS A 202 -2.93 19.03 31.28
C LYS A 202 -2.27 19.46 29.97
N LEU A 203 -1.73 18.52 29.20
CA LEU A 203 -1.13 18.79 27.89
C LEU A 203 -2.18 19.23 26.86
N ARG A 204 -3.36 18.62 26.87
CA ARG A 204 -4.50 18.99 26.03
C ARG A 204 -5.02 20.38 26.36
N LYS A 205 -5.19 20.66 27.66
CA LYS A 205 -5.56 21.99 28.16
C LYS A 205 -4.55 23.06 27.73
N LEU A 206 -3.25 22.75 27.78
CA LEU A 206 -2.21 23.66 27.29
C LEU A 206 -2.39 23.97 25.80
N GLY A 207 -2.81 22.99 24.99
CA GLY A 207 -3.09 23.20 23.58
C GLY A 207 -4.39 23.89 23.25
N GLU A 208 -5.38 23.85 24.15
CA GLU A 208 -6.62 24.62 24.03
C GLU A 208 -6.40 26.10 24.39
N GLU A 209 -5.51 26.38 25.35
CA GLU A 209 -5.21 27.74 25.82
C GLU A 209 -4.28 28.54 24.88
N ASP A 210 -3.49 27.86 24.04
CA ASP A 210 -2.54 28.47 23.09
C ASP A 210 -2.98 28.17 21.64
N LYS A 211 -3.65 29.12 20.98
CA LYS A 211 -4.18 28.93 19.61
C LYS A 211 -3.09 28.61 18.57
N ASP A 212 -1.87 29.12 18.76
CA ASP A 212 -0.73 28.80 17.90
C ASP A 212 -0.26 27.36 18.14
N TRP A 213 -0.36 26.88 19.37
CA TRP A 213 -0.11 25.47 19.72
C TRP A 213 -1.04 24.50 19.01
N ALA A 214 -2.34 24.80 18.91
CA ALA A 214 -3.31 23.97 18.19
C ALA A 214 -2.99 23.84 16.69
N SER A 215 -2.38 24.87 16.09
CA SER A 215 -1.97 24.86 14.67
C SER A 215 -0.73 24.01 14.40
N LEU A 216 0.21 23.96 15.35
CA LEU A 216 1.40 23.11 15.33
C LEU A 216 1.06 21.63 15.58
N VAL A 217 0.03 21.34 16.37
CA VAL A 217 -0.42 19.99 16.70
C VAL A 217 -1.22 19.33 15.56
N SER A 218 -1.70 20.10 14.57
CA SER A 218 -2.68 19.61 13.57
C SER A 218 -2.20 19.56 12.10
N GLY A 219 -0.90 19.72 11.80
CA GLY A 219 -0.40 19.61 10.42
C GLY A 219 -0.85 20.78 9.54
N GLY A 220 -0.38 21.99 9.87
CA GLY A 220 -0.79 23.27 9.26
C GLY A 220 -0.79 23.31 7.73
N ALA A 221 0.15 22.64 7.05
CA ALA A 221 0.20 22.60 5.58
C ALA A 221 -1.00 21.88 4.95
N MET A 222 -1.50 20.80 5.58
CA MET A 222 -2.65 20.04 5.09
C MET A 222 -3.97 20.78 5.36
N LEU A 223 -4.09 21.41 6.53
CA LEU A 223 -5.25 22.23 6.90
C LEU A 223 -5.39 23.47 6.00
N LEU A 224 -4.28 24.13 5.66
CA LEU A 224 -4.25 25.26 4.72
C LEU A 224 -4.58 24.81 3.30
N SER A 225 -4.08 23.65 2.86
CA SER A 225 -4.44 23.07 1.57
C SER A 225 -5.93 22.72 1.49
N LYS A 226 -6.53 22.20 2.56
CA LYS A 226 -7.98 21.95 2.66
C LYS A 226 -8.82 23.23 2.69
N LYS A 227 -8.34 24.29 3.35
CA LYS A 227 -8.98 25.62 3.31
C LYS A 227 -8.93 26.22 1.91
N ARG A 228 -7.77 26.19 1.26
CA ARG A 228 -7.60 26.63 -0.13
C ARG A 228 -8.47 25.82 -1.08
N ALA A 229 -8.52 24.49 -0.92
CA ALA A 229 -9.42 23.65 -1.72
C ALA A 229 -10.90 23.93 -1.47
N SER A 230 -11.29 24.29 -0.24
CA SER A 230 -12.65 24.76 0.06
C SER A 230 -12.97 26.07 -0.69
N GLU A 231 -12.00 26.96 -0.83
CA GLU A 231 -12.13 28.19 -1.61
C GLU A 231 -12.15 27.93 -3.14
N VAL A 232 -11.32 27.03 -3.64
CA VAL A 232 -11.32 26.57 -5.04
C VAL A 232 -12.65 25.88 -5.38
N CYS A 233 -13.20 25.08 -4.46
CA CYS A 233 -14.53 24.49 -4.57
C CYS A 233 -15.61 25.58 -4.60
N ARG A 234 -15.53 26.60 -3.73
CA ARG A 234 -16.47 27.75 -3.72
C ARG A 234 -16.44 28.55 -5.03
N ARG A 235 -15.26 28.66 -5.67
CA ARG A 235 -15.06 29.27 -7.00
C ARG A 235 -15.52 28.37 -8.15
N GLY A 236 -15.95 27.14 -7.86
CA GLY A 236 -16.42 26.17 -8.84
C GLY A 236 -15.34 25.56 -9.73
N LEU A 237 -14.06 25.79 -9.39
CA LEU A 237 -12.89 25.31 -10.12
C LEU A 237 -12.53 23.87 -9.75
N PHE A 238 -12.89 23.42 -8.54
CA PHE A 238 -12.66 22.04 -8.12
C PHE A 238 -13.80 21.13 -8.61
N ARG A 239 -13.53 20.36 -9.67
CA ARG A 239 -14.51 19.50 -10.33
C ARG A 239 -13.98 18.08 -10.48
N ALA A 240 -14.88 17.10 -10.52
CA ALA A 240 -14.54 15.70 -10.77
C ALA A 240 -15.54 15.06 -11.74
N ALA A 241 -15.04 14.13 -12.54
CA ALA A 241 -15.84 13.26 -13.39
C ALA A 241 -16.22 11.99 -12.62
N THR A 242 -17.24 11.29 -13.10
CA THR A 242 -17.51 9.91 -12.68
C THR A 242 -16.72 8.94 -13.55
N GLY A 243 -16.47 7.72 -13.07
CA GLY A 243 -15.91 6.65 -13.91
C GLY A 243 -16.73 6.40 -15.20
N LEU A 244 -18.04 6.62 -15.15
CA LEU A 244 -18.94 6.59 -16.30
C LEU A 244 -18.53 7.60 -17.37
N ALA A 245 -18.29 8.86 -16.99
CA ALA A 245 -17.90 9.93 -17.91
C ALA A 245 -16.49 9.69 -18.48
N VAL A 246 -15.52 9.28 -17.65
CA VAL A 246 -14.13 8.99 -18.06
C VAL A 246 -14.05 7.83 -19.07
N LEU A 247 -14.84 6.76 -18.87
CA LEU A 247 -14.87 5.60 -19.76
C LEU A 247 -15.84 5.77 -20.95
N SER A 248 -16.66 6.83 -20.96
CA SER A 248 -17.66 7.04 -22.00
C SER A 248 -17.04 7.12 -23.40
N ARG A 249 -17.82 6.73 -24.42
CA ARG A 249 -17.44 6.80 -25.84
C ARG A 249 -16.08 6.12 -26.14
N GLY A 250 -15.74 5.05 -25.40
CA GLY A 250 -14.49 4.33 -25.54
C GLY A 250 -13.27 5.15 -25.12
N GLY A 251 -13.38 5.90 -24.02
CA GLY A 251 -12.28 6.72 -23.50
C GLY A 251 -11.93 7.88 -24.42
N ARG A 252 -12.94 8.54 -25.01
CA ARG A 252 -12.73 9.67 -25.92
C ARG A 252 -12.00 10.84 -25.25
N VAL A 253 -12.10 10.97 -23.92
CA VAL A 253 -11.33 11.92 -23.11
C VAL A 253 -9.83 11.87 -23.39
N TRP A 254 -9.30 10.69 -23.72
CA TRP A 254 -7.87 10.48 -23.98
C TRP A 254 -7.45 10.83 -25.41
N SER A 255 -8.38 11.17 -26.32
CA SER A 255 -8.03 11.62 -27.68
C SER A 255 -7.52 13.05 -27.68
N ALA A 256 -6.85 13.49 -28.75
CA ALA A 256 -6.44 14.89 -28.89
C ALA A 256 -7.65 15.81 -29.22
N ASP A 257 -8.59 15.33 -30.04
CA ASP A 257 -9.49 16.18 -30.84
C ASP A 257 -10.66 16.85 -30.10
N GLU A 258 -11.09 16.36 -28.94
CA GLU A 258 -12.26 16.94 -28.23
C GLU A 258 -11.93 17.37 -26.81
N ALA A 259 -11.98 18.68 -26.58
CA ALA A 259 -11.84 19.31 -25.27
C ALA A 259 -13.04 20.17 -24.88
N LYS A 260 -13.92 20.53 -25.84
CA LYS A 260 -14.83 21.66 -25.69
C LYS A 260 -16.07 21.43 -24.82
N GLU A 261 -16.44 20.18 -24.54
CA GLU A 261 -17.68 19.85 -23.80
C GLU A 261 -17.45 18.95 -22.58
N ALA A 262 -16.23 18.43 -22.39
CA ALA A 262 -15.95 17.43 -21.35
C ALA A 262 -16.21 17.93 -19.92
N ILE A 263 -16.06 19.24 -19.68
CA ILE A 263 -16.30 19.84 -18.37
C ILE A 263 -17.78 19.81 -17.95
N GLN A 264 -18.71 19.74 -18.90
CA GLN A 264 -20.15 19.67 -18.61
C GLN A 264 -20.53 18.33 -17.95
N GLU A 265 -19.73 17.28 -18.16
CA GLU A 265 -19.92 15.94 -17.57
C GLU A 265 -19.27 15.80 -16.18
N THR A 266 -18.72 16.89 -15.63
CA THR A 266 -18.10 16.92 -14.30
C THR A 266 -19.00 17.65 -13.30
N GLN A 267 -18.82 17.35 -12.01
CA GLN A 267 -19.53 18.01 -10.90
C GLN A 267 -18.55 18.69 -9.96
N GLN A 268 -18.98 19.77 -9.30
CA GLN A 268 -18.18 20.41 -8.26
C GLN A 268 -18.05 19.49 -7.05
N VAL A 269 -16.84 19.33 -6.54
CA VAL A 269 -16.55 18.48 -5.40
C VAL A 269 -15.65 19.20 -4.40
N LYS A 270 -15.69 18.74 -3.14
CA LYS A 270 -14.78 19.21 -2.09
C LYS A 270 -13.51 18.36 -1.98
N GLN A 271 -13.54 17.17 -2.54
CA GLN A 271 -12.51 16.14 -2.46
C GLN A 271 -12.70 15.19 -3.65
N VAL A 272 -11.61 14.55 -4.08
CA VAL A 272 -11.61 13.57 -5.16
C VAL A 272 -11.09 12.23 -4.65
N ASP A 273 -11.75 11.14 -5.02
CA ASP A 273 -11.29 9.81 -4.61
C ASP A 273 -10.00 9.42 -5.36
N VAL A 274 -9.92 9.71 -6.66
CA VAL A 274 -8.79 9.33 -7.51
C VAL A 274 -8.33 10.47 -8.42
N PHE A 275 -7.09 10.92 -8.24
CA PHE A 275 -6.40 11.78 -9.20
C PHE A 275 -5.65 10.92 -10.22
N VAL A 276 -5.93 11.10 -11.51
CA VAL A 276 -5.28 10.32 -12.56
C VAL A 276 -4.11 11.11 -13.16
N SER A 277 -2.88 10.71 -12.81
CA SER A 277 -1.68 11.22 -13.46
C SER A 277 -1.25 10.30 -14.61
N HIS A 278 -0.97 10.87 -15.77
CA HIS A 278 -0.72 10.10 -16.98
C HIS A 278 0.11 10.89 -18.00
N SER A 279 0.77 10.19 -18.93
CA SER A 279 1.43 10.83 -20.07
C SER A 279 0.49 10.93 -21.27
N TRP A 280 0.38 12.13 -21.86
CA TRP A 280 -0.32 12.35 -23.13
C TRP A 280 0.29 11.63 -24.35
N SER A 281 1.55 11.22 -24.30
CA SER A 281 2.20 10.48 -25.40
C SER A 281 1.74 9.02 -25.53
N ALA A 282 1.20 8.45 -24.46
CA ALA A 282 0.72 7.07 -24.47
C ALA A 282 -0.62 6.94 -25.22
N ASP A 283 -0.86 5.77 -25.81
CA ASP A 283 -2.02 5.53 -26.65
C ASP A 283 -3.34 5.64 -25.87
N ARG A 284 -4.38 6.13 -26.56
CA ARG A 284 -5.71 6.31 -25.97
C ARG A 284 -6.30 4.99 -25.49
N TRP A 285 -6.18 3.91 -26.27
CA TRP A 285 -6.78 2.63 -25.94
C TRP A 285 -6.07 1.97 -24.77
N GLU A 286 -4.74 2.10 -24.70
CA GLU A 286 -3.97 1.65 -23.54
C GLU A 286 -4.49 2.28 -22.24
N LYS A 287 -4.71 3.61 -22.22
CA LYS A 287 -5.27 4.32 -21.05
C LYS A 287 -6.70 3.91 -20.76
N HIS A 288 -7.54 3.78 -21.79
CA HIS A 288 -8.93 3.35 -21.63
C HIS A 288 -9.01 1.95 -21.01
N LEU A 289 -8.22 1.01 -21.51
CA LEU A 289 -8.16 -0.36 -20.99
C LEU A 289 -7.58 -0.40 -19.57
N ALA A 290 -6.56 0.40 -19.27
CA ALA A 290 -6.02 0.53 -17.92
C ALA A 290 -7.06 1.07 -16.93
N MET A 291 -7.90 2.02 -17.36
CA MET A 291 -9.02 2.52 -16.54
C MET A 291 -10.13 1.48 -16.38
N CYS A 292 -10.48 0.71 -17.42
CA CYS A 292 -11.40 -0.43 -17.28
C CYS A 292 -10.85 -1.47 -16.31
N PHE A 293 -9.54 -1.76 -16.39
CA PHE A 293 -8.86 -2.66 -15.48
C PHE A 293 -8.93 -2.15 -14.03
N TYR A 294 -8.61 -0.88 -13.80
CA TYR A 294 -8.64 -0.29 -12.46
C TYR A 294 -10.06 -0.26 -11.86
N LEU A 295 -11.07 0.15 -12.65
CA LEU A 295 -12.43 0.36 -12.16
C LEU A 295 -13.26 -0.92 -12.12
N ASN A 296 -13.17 -1.77 -13.14
CA ASN A 296 -14.15 -2.82 -13.39
C ASN A 296 -13.64 -4.25 -13.18
N LEU A 297 -12.34 -4.50 -13.12
CA LEU A 297 -11.79 -5.87 -13.08
C LEU A 297 -12.42 -6.70 -11.95
N TRP A 298 -12.52 -6.13 -10.74
CA TRP A 298 -13.06 -6.86 -9.59
C TRP A 298 -14.56 -7.16 -9.73
N MET A 299 -15.31 -6.24 -10.34
CA MET A 299 -16.72 -6.47 -10.64
C MET A 299 -16.88 -7.56 -11.69
N ALA A 300 -16.05 -7.53 -12.73
CA ALA A 300 -16.02 -8.54 -13.77
C ALA A 300 -15.66 -9.92 -13.22
N SER A 301 -14.64 -10.03 -12.36
CA SER A 301 -14.26 -11.29 -11.70
C SER A 301 -15.39 -11.85 -10.84
N LYS A 302 -16.09 -11.01 -10.07
CA LYS A 302 -17.25 -11.47 -9.28
C LYS A 302 -18.40 -11.94 -10.17
N ALA A 303 -18.74 -11.17 -11.20
CA ALA A 303 -19.80 -11.51 -12.14
C ALA A 303 -19.49 -12.85 -12.84
N LEU A 304 -18.23 -13.05 -13.25
CA LEU A 304 -17.73 -14.32 -13.77
C LEU A 304 -17.94 -15.47 -12.79
N THR A 305 -17.46 -15.36 -11.55
CA THR A 305 -17.61 -16.42 -10.55
C THR A 305 -19.08 -16.76 -10.27
N VAL A 306 -19.93 -15.74 -10.08
CA VAL A 306 -21.37 -15.95 -9.86
C VAL A 306 -22.00 -16.62 -11.08
N SER A 307 -21.71 -16.14 -12.29
CA SER A 307 -22.25 -16.72 -13.52
C SER A 307 -21.79 -18.16 -13.76
N ALA A 308 -20.54 -18.50 -13.45
CA ALA A 308 -20.01 -19.85 -13.56
C ALA A 308 -20.75 -20.81 -12.61
N VAL A 309 -20.94 -20.40 -11.35
CA VAL A 309 -21.70 -21.18 -10.36
C VAL A 309 -23.14 -21.38 -10.81
N VAL A 310 -23.83 -20.29 -11.21
CA VAL A 310 -25.21 -20.36 -11.70
C VAL A 310 -25.32 -21.26 -12.94
N SER A 311 -24.38 -21.17 -13.86
CA SER A 311 -24.38 -21.98 -15.08
C SER A 311 -24.27 -23.47 -14.78
N GLN A 312 -23.46 -23.87 -13.80
CA GLN A 312 -23.39 -25.26 -13.35
C GLN A 312 -24.71 -25.73 -12.73
N PHE A 313 -25.35 -24.90 -11.90
CA PHE A 313 -26.68 -25.22 -11.38
C PHE A 313 -27.69 -25.39 -12.51
N VAL A 314 -27.69 -24.51 -13.51
CA VAL A 314 -28.58 -24.62 -14.67
C VAL A 314 -28.37 -25.95 -15.41
N VAL A 315 -27.13 -26.31 -15.75
CA VAL A 315 -26.84 -27.59 -16.43
C VAL A 315 -27.25 -28.79 -15.58
N ALA A 316 -27.09 -28.73 -14.26
CA ALA A 316 -27.49 -29.82 -13.36
C ALA A 316 -29.00 -30.15 -13.40
N PHE A 317 -29.85 -29.18 -13.75
CA PHE A 317 -31.31 -29.36 -13.85
C PHE A 317 -31.83 -29.54 -15.28
N LEU A 318 -30.99 -29.36 -16.29
CA LEU A 318 -31.35 -29.60 -17.68
C LEU A 318 -31.23 -31.10 -18.01
N PRO A 319 -32.02 -31.62 -18.97
CA PRO A 319 -31.76 -32.94 -19.54
C PRO A 319 -30.38 -32.96 -20.22
N GLU A 320 -29.87 -34.13 -20.59
CA GLU A 320 -28.60 -34.24 -21.31
C GLU A 320 -28.58 -33.31 -22.53
N GLN A 321 -27.55 -32.46 -22.59
CA GLN A 321 -27.36 -31.46 -23.64
C GLN A 321 -26.26 -31.94 -24.60
N SER A 322 -26.25 -31.40 -25.82
CA SER A 322 -25.09 -31.52 -26.71
C SER A 322 -23.84 -30.91 -26.07
N ILE A 323 -22.65 -31.35 -26.50
CA ILE A 323 -21.36 -30.79 -26.08
C ILE A 323 -21.35 -29.27 -26.31
N ASP A 324 -21.75 -28.82 -27.50
CA ASP A 324 -21.77 -27.40 -27.87
C ASP A 324 -22.60 -26.53 -26.89
N MET A 325 -23.85 -26.93 -26.64
CA MET A 325 -24.73 -26.24 -25.68
C MET A 325 -24.16 -26.24 -24.25
N THR A 326 -23.51 -27.34 -23.83
CA THR A 326 -22.87 -27.44 -22.51
C THR A 326 -21.75 -26.42 -22.37
N TYR A 327 -20.88 -26.30 -23.38
CA TYR A 327 -19.83 -25.28 -23.44
C TYR A 327 -20.39 -23.85 -23.51
N MET A 328 -21.45 -23.64 -24.28
CA MET A 328 -22.10 -22.34 -24.37
C MET A 328 -22.58 -21.84 -23.00
N ILE A 329 -23.22 -22.72 -22.22
CA ILE A 329 -23.73 -22.38 -20.88
C ILE A 329 -22.59 -22.23 -19.88
N LEU A 330 -21.66 -23.20 -19.82
CA LEU A 330 -20.67 -23.27 -18.75
C LEU A 330 -19.43 -22.41 -18.97
N MET A 331 -19.13 -22.02 -20.20
CA MET A 331 -17.94 -21.24 -20.54
C MET A 331 -18.25 -19.94 -21.28
N ASP A 332 -18.93 -20.02 -22.43
CA ASP A 332 -19.09 -18.85 -23.30
C ASP A 332 -19.90 -17.74 -22.63
N LEU A 333 -21.01 -18.11 -21.96
CA LEU A 333 -21.85 -17.16 -21.25
C LEU A 333 -21.12 -16.51 -20.05
N PRO A 334 -20.44 -17.25 -19.14
CA PRO A 334 -19.62 -16.64 -18.10
C PRO A 334 -18.50 -15.72 -18.63
N VAL A 335 -17.79 -16.12 -19.70
CA VAL A 335 -16.75 -15.27 -20.33
C VAL A 335 -17.36 -14.01 -20.94
N LEU A 336 -18.51 -14.11 -21.60
CA LEU A 336 -19.25 -12.96 -22.13
C LEU A 336 -19.69 -12.02 -21.01
N ILE A 337 -20.16 -12.56 -19.89
CA ILE A 337 -20.54 -11.76 -18.69
C ILE A 337 -19.31 -11.05 -18.13
N PHE A 338 -18.17 -11.74 -18.02
CA PHE A 338 -16.90 -11.11 -17.61
C PHE A 338 -16.56 -9.92 -18.51
N LEU A 339 -16.53 -10.12 -19.84
CA LEU A 339 -16.19 -9.06 -20.80
C LEU A 339 -17.19 -7.90 -20.72
N THR A 340 -18.48 -8.21 -20.57
CA THR A 340 -19.53 -7.20 -20.43
C THR A 340 -19.30 -6.34 -19.18
N PHE A 341 -19.01 -6.94 -18.03
CA PHE A 341 -18.70 -6.20 -16.81
C PHE A 341 -17.34 -5.49 -16.88
N PHE A 342 -16.35 -6.05 -17.58
CA PHE A 342 -15.03 -5.41 -17.72
C PHE A 342 -15.12 -4.11 -18.52
N PHE A 343 -15.84 -4.10 -19.64
CA PHE A 343 -16.00 -2.91 -20.48
C PHE A 343 -17.10 -1.96 -20.02
N PHE A 344 -18.17 -2.49 -19.42
CA PHE A 344 -19.39 -1.73 -19.12
C PHE A 344 -19.82 -1.76 -17.65
N GLY A 345 -18.99 -2.26 -16.72
CA GLY A 345 -19.32 -2.34 -15.29
C GLY A 345 -19.74 -0.99 -14.69
N GLN A 346 -19.11 0.10 -15.13
CA GLN A 346 -19.49 1.48 -14.80
C GLN A 346 -20.91 1.85 -15.26
N HIS A 347 -21.36 1.35 -16.41
CA HIS A 347 -22.72 1.57 -16.91
C HIS A 347 -23.73 0.67 -16.18
N LEU A 348 -23.38 -0.60 -15.97
CA LEU A 348 -24.25 -1.58 -15.31
C LEU A 348 -24.53 -1.25 -13.85
N THR A 349 -23.58 -0.59 -13.20
CA THR A 349 -23.74 -0.09 -11.82
C THR A 349 -24.31 1.33 -11.76
N CYS A 350 -24.75 1.89 -12.90
CA CYS A 350 -25.24 3.26 -13.05
C CYS A 350 -24.27 4.32 -12.48
N GLY A 351 -22.97 4.04 -12.48
CA GLY A 351 -21.95 4.88 -11.84
C GLY A 351 -22.02 4.91 -10.31
N CYS A 352 -22.99 4.24 -9.68
CA CYS A 352 -23.18 4.28 -8.23
C CYS A 352 -22.04 3.65 -7.45
N LEU A 353 -21.22 2.80 -8.07
CA LEU A 353 -20.04 2.19 -7.45
C LEU A 353 -18.72 2.80 -7.95
N CYS A 354 -18.78 3.83 -8.80
CA CYS A 354 -17.57 4.45 -9.34
C CYS A 354 -17.08 5.57 -8.42
N PRO A 355 -15.75 5.66 -8.19
CA PRO A 355 -15.16 6.81 -7.53
C PRO A 355 -15.37 8.09 -8.35
N SER A 356 -15.28 9.23 -7.67
CA SER A 356 -15.01 10.52 -8.30
C SER A 356 -13.56 10.55 -8.79
N ILE A 357 -13.39 10.94 -10.05
CA ILE A 357 -12.11 10.86 -10.76
C ILE A 357 -11.77 12.24 -11.29
N TRP A 358 -10.56 12.69 -11.00
CA TRP A 358 -10.01 13.90 -11.59
C TRP A 358 -9.12 13.53 -12.77
N VAL A 359 -9.43 14.10 -13.93
CA VAL A 359 -8.64 14.03 -15.17
C VAL A 359 -8.53 15.44 -15.72
N ASP A 360 -7.30 15.90 -15.95
CA ASP A 360 -6.95 17.26 -16.41
C ASP A 360 -7.83 17.76 -17.56
N LYS A 361 -8.01 16.97 -18.62
CA LYS A 361 -8.79 17.37 -19.80
C LYS A 361 -10.28 17.55 -19.52
N MET A 362 -10.84 16.83 -18.55
CA MET A 362 -12.27 16.93 -18.22
C MET A 362 -12.53 17.96 -17.13
N CYS A 363 -11.66 18.03 -16.13
CA CYS A 363 -11.94 18.76 -14.89
C CYS A 363 -11.43 20.21 -14.95
N VAL A 364 -10.54 20.53 -15.89
CA VAL A 364 -10.12 21.90 -16.19
C VAL A 364 -10.87 22.39 -17.43
N ASP A 365 -11.37 23.63 -17.40
CA ASP A 365 -12.03 24.25 -18.55
C ASP A 365 -11.01 24.44 -19.68
N GLN A 366 -11.12 23.64 -20.74
CA GLN A 366 -10.20 23.71 -21.87
C GLN A 366 -10.58 24.78 -22.90
N THR A 367 -11.74 25.43 -22.74
CA THR A 367 -12.31 26.38 -23.72
C THR A 367 -12.00 27.82 -23.39
N ASN A 368 -12.06 28.18 -22.11
CA ASN A 368 -11.78 29.53 -21.64
C ASN A 368 -10.35 29.59 -21.10
N GLU A 369 -9.46 30.32 -21.78
CA GLU A 369 -8.06 30.45 -21.36
C GLU A 369 -7.91 30.96 -19.93
N SER A 370 -8.73 31.94 -19.51
CA SER A 370 -8.64 32.48 -18.15
C SER A 370 -9.03 31.45 -17.08
N THR A 371 -10.09 30.68 -17.33
CA THR A 371 -10.55 29.62 -16.42
C THR A 371 -9.62 28.42 -16.46
N LYS A 372 -9.03 28.11 -17.62
CA LYS A 372 -7.98 27.11 -17.78
C LYS A 372 -6.78 27.42 -16.91
N TRP A 373 -6.26 28.65 -17.01
CA TRP A 373 -5.13 29.10 -16.21
C TRP A 373 -5.45 29.08 -14.72
N GLN A 374 -6.65 29.50 -14.32
CA GLN A 374 -7.08 29.40 -12.93
C GLN A 374 -7.16 27.95 -12.45
N GLY A 375 -7.66 27.02 -13.27
CA GLY A 375 -7.69 25.59 -12.94
C GLY A 375 -6.29 24.98 -12.80
N ILE A 376 -5.38 25.32 -13.71
CA ILE A 376 -3.97 24.90 -13.68
C ILE A 376 -3.27 25.45 -12.43
N ALA A 377 -3.48 26.72 -12.11
CA ALA A 377 -2.88 27.37 -10.94
C ALA A 377 -3.31 26.74 -9.60
N GLU A 378 -4.46 26.07 -9.56
CA GLU A 378 -4.99 25.40 -8.37
C GLU A 378 -4.75 23.89 -8.35
N LEU A 379 -4.01 23.34 -9.33
CA LEU A 379 -3.60 21.92 -9.35
C LEU A 379 -3.00 21.45 -8.03
N PRO A 380 -2.11 22.20 -7.35
CA PRO A 380 -1.57 21.76 -6.07
C PRO A 380 -2.65 21.50 -5.01
N ALA A 381 -3.67 22.36 -4.95
CA ALA A 381 -4.77 22.21 -3.99
C ALA A 381 -5.68 21.01 -4.35
N ILE A 382 -5.89 20.76 -5.65
CA ILE A 382 -6.65 19.62 -6.15
C ILE A 382 -5.95 18.30 -5.81
N VAL A 383 -4.65 18.20 -6.10
CA VAL A 383 -3.83 17.01 -5.79
C VAL A 383 -3.81 16.76 -4.28
N ALA A 384 -3.67 17.81 -3.47
CA ALA A 384 -3.70 17.72 -2.00
C ALA A 384 -5.05 17.22 -1.44
N CYS A 385 -6.14 17.41 -2.18
CA CYS A 385 -7.48 16.98 -1.81
C CYS A 385 -7.92 15.72 -2.56
N SER A 386 -6.95 14.93 -3.01
CA SER A 386 -7.19 13.64 -3.63
C SER A 386 -6.81 12.50 -2.68
N ASP A 387 -7.68 11.50 -2.54
CA ASP A 387 -7.43 10.36 -1.64
C ASP A 387 -6.38 9.39 -2.18
N GLN A 388 -6.24 9.32 -3.50
CA GLN A 388 -5.31 8.43 -4.16
C GLN A 388 -4.73 9.09 -5.43
N LEU A 389 -3.45 8.83 -5.69
CA LEU A 389 -2.83 9.13 -6.99
C LEU A 389 -2.77 7.85 -7.82
N LEU A 390 -3.54 7.79 -8.90
CA LEU A 390 -3.48 6.72 -9.89
C LEU A 390 -2.52 7.12 -11.01
N VAL A 391 -1.38 6.44 -11.11
CA VAL A 391 -0.39 6.61 -12.17
C VAL A 391 -0.67 5.60 -13.29
N LEU A 392 -1.12 6.10 -14.44
CA LEU A 392 -1.22 5.30 -15.66
C LEU A 392 0.18 5.22 -16.29
N TRP A 393 0.91 4.18 -15.90
CA TRP A 393 2.35 4.13 -16.11
C TRP A 393 2.73 3.80 -17.56
N SER A 394 3.58 4.65 -18.12
CA SER A 394 4.22 4.51 -19.43
C SER A 394 5.70 4.86 -19.33
N GLU A 395 6.50 4.42 -20.31
CA GLU A 395 7.96 4.64 -20.35
C GLU A 395 8.36 6.13 -20.30
N SER A 396 7.50 7.03 -20.80
CA SER A 396 7.74 8.47 -20.80
C SER A 396 7.18 9.21 -19.58
N TYR A 397 6.61 8.52 -18.58
CA TYR A 397 5.93 9.18 -17.45
C TYR A 397 6.90 10.07 -16.66
N PHE A 398 8.01 9.51 -16.20
CA PHE A 398 9.05 10.23 -15.43
C PHE A 398 9.84 11.23 -16.26
N GLU A 399 9.71 11.20 -17.59
CA GLU A 399 10.32 12.19 -18.46
C GLU A 399 9.54 13.50 -18.49
N ARG A 400 8.32 13.57 -17.93
CA ARG A 400 7.45 14.76 -18.04
C ARG A 400 7.46 15.59 -16.77
N LEU A 401 7.83 16.85 -16.91
CA LEU A 401 7.95 17.77 -15.79
C LEU A 401 6.63 17.93 -15.01
N TRP A 402 5.51 18.11 -15.71
CA TRP A 402 4.18 18.19 -15.10
C TRP A 402 3.76 16.93 -14.32
N CYS A 403 4.05 15.73 -14.83
CA CYS A 403 3.73 14.49 -14.10
C CYS A 403 4.58 14.35 -12.82
N ASN A 404 5.86 14.75 -12.89
CA ASN A 404 6.74 14.78 -11.73
C ASN A 404 6.32 15.84 -10.70
N PHE A 405 5.74 16.96 -11.14
CA PHE A 405 5.17 17.99 -10.27
C PHE A 405 3.93 17.49 -9.53
N GLU A 406 2.97 16.87 -10.22
CA GLU A 406 1.80 16.26 -9.59
C GLU A 406 2.20 15.22 -8.54
N LEU A 407 3.19 14.39 -8.90
CA LEU A 407 3.77 13.39 -8.01
C LEU A 407 4.44 14.04 -6.79
N SER A 408 5.22 15.11 -6.97
CA SER A 408 5.93 15.79 -5.88
C SER A 408 4.97 16.43 -4.88
N ILE A 409 3.89 17.04 -5.36
CA ILE A 409 2.81 17.57 -4.52
C ILE A 409 2.15 16.43 -3.74
N PHE A 410 1.75 15.36 -4.43
CA PHE A 410 1.00 14.28 -3.81
C PHE A 410 1.81 13.56 -2.72
N VAL A 411 3.06 13.22 -3.00
CA VAL A 411 3.90 12.53 -1.99
C VAL A 411 4.12 13.39 -0.75
N LYS A 412 4.25 14.71 -0.94
CA LYS A 412 4.51 15.63 0.17
C LYS A 412 3.28 15.84 1.04
N LEU A 413 2.09 15.89 0.44
CA LEU A 413 0.86 16.25 1.15
C LEU A 413 0.00 15.06 1.55
N CYS A 414 0.02 13.97 0.78
CA CYS A 414 -0.82 12.80 0.97
C CYS A 414 -0.02 11.54 1.36
N GLY A 415 1.30 11.55 1.16
CA GLY A 415 2.18 10.43 1.43
C GLY A 415 2.26 9.41 0.29
N VAL A 416 3.37 8.66 0.27
CA VAL A 416 3.69 7.67 -0.78
C VAL A 416 2.78 6.44 -0.79
N GLY A 417 2.21 6.06 0.36
CA GLY A 417 1.40 4.83 0.50
C GLY A 417 0.06 4.85 -0.25
N LYS A 418 -0.34 6.02 -0.76
CA LYS A 418 -1.59 6.24 -1.53
C LYS A 418 -1.36 6.36 -3.03
N ILE A 419 -0.16 6.03 -3.52
CA ILE A 419 0.14 5.94 -4.95
C ILE A 419 -0.21 4.55 -5.43
N ARG A 420 -0.92 4.46 -6.56
CA ARG A 420 -1.19 3.20 -7.28
C ARG A 420 -0.72 3.32 -8.71
N CYS A 421 0.10 2.37 -9.14
CA CYS A 421 0.58 2.33 -10.51
C CYS A 421 -0.14 1.24 -11.30
N VAL A 422 -0.69 1.59 -12.47
CA VAL A 422 -1.29 0.62 -13.40
C VAL A 422 -0.48 0.62 -14.70
N PRO A 423 0.27 -0.45 -14.98
CA PRO A 423 0.99 -0.57 -16.24
C PRO A 423 0.05 -0.70 -17.43
N LEU A 424 0.27 0.13 -18.45
CA LEU A 424 -0.59 0.19 -19.65
C LEU A 424 -0.62 -1.11 -20.47
N TRP A 425 0.40 -1.96 -20.39
CA TRP A 425 0.47 -3.23 -21.12
C TRP A 425 -0.38 -4.35 -20.50
N MET A 426 -0.73 -4.24 -19.21
CA MET A 426 -1.30 -5.35 -18.44
C MET A 426 -2.73 -5.70 -18.86
N ALA A 427 -3.58 -4.68 -19.06
CA ALA A 427 -4.97 -4.90 -19.46
C ALA A 427 -5.10 -5.48 -20.89
N PRO A 428 -4.37 -4.97 -21.92
CA PRO A 428 -4.32 -5.60 -23.23
C PRO A 428 -3.86 -7.06 -23.17
N TRP A 429 -2.78 -7.35 -22.45
CA TRP A 429 -2.31 -8.73 -22.30
C TRP A 429 -3.39 -9.64 -21.68
N LEU A 430 -4.00 -9.21 -20.57
CA LEU A 430 -5.02 -9.99 -19.88
C LEU A 430 -6.20 -10.34 -20.81
N LEU A 431 -6.73 -9.35 -21.52
CA LEU A 431 -7.89 -9.55 -22.40
C LEU A 431 -7.57 -10.46 -23.58
N VAL A 432 -6.39 -10.29 -24.18
CA VAL A 432 -5.97 -11.14 -25.31
C VAL A 432 -5.72 -12.57 -24.83
N THR A 433 -5.11 -12.75 -23.65
CA THR A 433 -4.91 -14.09 -23.06
C THR A 433 -6.25 -14.76 -22.73
N ILE A 434 -7.22 -14.04 -22.18
CA ILE A 434 -8.58 -14.56 -21.97
C ILE A 434 -9.23 -14.97 -23.30
N ALA A 435 -9.16 -14.11 -24.32
CA ALA A 435 -9.77 -14.40 -25.63
C ALA A 435 -9.12 -15.60 -26.33
N LEU A 436 -7.80 -15.73 -26.26
CA LEU A 436 -7.06 -16.84 -26.84
C LEU A 436 -7.22 -18.14 -26.03
N SER A 437 -7.29 -18.06 -24.70
CA SER A 437 -7.65 -19.20 -23.86
C SER A 437 -9.07 -19.70 -24.16
N TRP A 438 -10.03 -18.78 -24.31
CA TRP A 438 -11.39 -19.11 -24.72
C TRP A 438 -11.43 -19.78 -26.10
N PHE A 439 -10.68 -19.24 -27.07
CA PHE A 439 -10.58 -19.82 -28.40
C PHE A 439 -9.98 -21.24 -28.37
N GLY A 440 -8.89 -21.44 -27.61
CA GLY A 440 -8.27 -22.75 -27.41
C GLY A 440 -9.26 -23.77 -26.86
N SER A 441 -9.96 -23.43 -25.77
CA SER A 441 -10.98 -24.27 -25.17
C SER A 441 -12.17 -24.57 -26.09
N ARG A 442 -12.54 -23.64 -26.98
CA ARG A 442 -13.55 -23.92 -28.02
C ARG A 442 -13.02 -24.88 -29.09
N MET A 443 -11.74 -24.82 -29.46
CA MET A 443 -11.15 -25.84 -30.34
C MET A 443 -11.21 -27.22 -29.68
N ASP A 444 -10.94 -27.30 -28.38
CA ASP A 444 -11.03 -28.56 -27.62
C ASP A 444 -12.46 -29.12 -27.66
N SER A 445 -13.48 -28.27 -27.49
CA SER A 445 -14.89 -28.69 -27.62
C SER A 445 -15.23 -29.29 -29.00
N ILE A 446 -14.65 -28.75 -30.08
CA ILE A 446 -14.87 -29.24 -31.45
C ILE A 446 -14.18 -30.60 -31.63
N VAL A 447 -12.96 -30.76 -31.10
CA VAL A 447 -12.25 -32.04 -31.12
C VAL A 447 -13.06 -33.10 -30.38
N LEU A 448 -13.57 -32.77 -29.18
CA LEU A 448 -14.40 -33.67 -28.38
C LEU A 448 -15.71 -34.09 -29.08
N ASP A 449 -16.36 -33.17 -29.79
CA ASP A 449 -17.56 -33.48 -30.57
C ASP A 449 -17.25 -34.35 -31.81
N SER A 450 -16.08 -34.16 -32.41
CA SER A 450 -15.66 -34.91 -33.60
C SER A 450 -15.25 -36.35 -33.33
N ASP A 451 -14.76 -36.65 -32.12
CA ASP A 451 -14.38 -37.99 -31.69
C ASP A 451 -14.82 -38.24 -30.22
N PRO A 452 -16.09 -38.60 -29.99
CA PRO A 452 -16.59 -38.94 -28.65
C PRO A 452 -15.91 -40.17 -28.04
N GLU A 453 -15.30 -41.03 -28.87
CA GLU A 453 -14.55 -42.20 -28.40
C GLU A 453 -13.17 -41.81 -27.87
N ALA A 454 -12.57 -40.69 -28.33
CA ALA A 454 -11.34 -40.14 -27.73
C ALA A 454 -11.51 -39.86 -26.23
N PHE A 455 -12.68 -39.36 -25.82
CA PHE A 455 -13.02 -39.17 -24.40
C PHE A 455 -13.15 -40.50 -23.64
N THR A 456 -13.61 -41.56 -24.32
CA THR A 456 -13.65 -42.90 -23.75
C THR A 456 -12.24 -43.45 -23.57
N VAL A 457 -11.35 -43.31 -24.56
CA VAL A 457 -9.95 -43.78 -24.50
C VAL A 457 -9.17 -43.11 -23.37
N MET A 458 -9.38 -41.80 -23.14
CA MET A 458 -8.83 -41.04 -22.01
C MET A 458 -9.27 -41.58 -20.64
N LEU A 459 -10.40 -42.30 -20.56
CA LEU A 459 -10.96 -42.79 -19.31
C LEU A 459 -10.96 -44.32 -19.18
N SER A 460 -10.60 -45.07 -20.23
CA SER A 460 -10.90 -46.51 -20.35
C SER A 460 -9.70 -47.45 -20.22
N TYR A 461 -8.81 -47.23 -19.25
CA TYR A 461 -7.98 -48.34 -18.77
C TYR A 461 -8.75 -49.08 -17.67
N GLY A 462 -9.20 -50.28 -18.03
CA GLY A 462 -9.99 -51.16 -17.17
C GLY A 462 -9.26 -51.52 -15.88
N ALA A 463 -10.03 -51.98 -14.89
CA ALA A 463 -9.54 -52.48 -13.62
C ALA A 463 -8.35 -53.43 -13.82
N GLN A 464 -7.15 -52.93 -13.53
CA GLN A 464 -5.97 -53.76 -13.36
C GLN A 464 -5.98 -54.30 -11.94
N ASP A 465 -5.52 -55.54 -11.75
CA ASP A 465 -5.47 -56.18 -10.43
C ASP A 465 -4.50 -55.47 -9.47
N ASP A 466 -3.55 -54.68 -10.01
CA ASP A 466 -2.57 -53.89 -9.24
C ASP A 466 -2.89 -52.39 -9.27
N ALA A 467 -3.07 -51.79 -8.08
CA ALA A 467 -3.35 -50.37 -7.91
C ALA A 467 -2.20 -49.47 -8.37
N LEU A 468 -0.95 -49.95 -8.28
CA LEU A 468 0.21 -49.19 -8.76
C LEU A 468 0.24 -49.12 -10.29
N GLU A 469 -0.04 -50.25 -10.96
CA GLU A 469 -0.14 -50.31 -12.42
C GLU A 469 -1.26 -49.39 -12.93
N TYR A 470 -2.42 -49.44 -12.27
CA TYR A 470 -3.54 -48.54 -12.56
C TYR A 470 -3.14 -47.06 -12.42
N ALA A 471 -2.50 -46.70 -11.31
CA ALA A 471 -2.06 -45.32 -11.07
C ALA A 471 -1.00 -44.85 -12.07
N MET A 472 -0.09 -45.73 -12.47
CA MET A 472 0.91 -45.44 -13.49
C MET A 472 0.28 -45.24 -14.87
N SER A 473 -0.67 -46.08 -15.28
CA SER A 473 -1.39 -45.90 -16.56
C SER A 473 -2.13 -44.56 -16.58
N ARG A 474 -2.96 -44.31 -15.55
CA ARG A 474 -3.74 -43.08 -15.39
C ARG A 474 -2.85 -41.83 -15.44
N THR A 475 -1.69 -41.88 -14.78
CA THR A 475 -0.73 -40.77 -14.78
C THR A 475 -0.06 -40.58 -16.14
N MET A 476 0.34 -41.67 -16.80
CA MET A 476 0.99 -41.60 -18.11
C MET A 476 0.05 -41.07 -19.18
N GLU A 477 -1.25 -41.33 -19.10
CA GLU A 477 -2.27 -40.73 -19.98
C GLU A 477 -2.28 -39.20 -19.86
N TYR A 478 -2.44 -38.65 -18.65
CA TYR A 478 -2.41 -37.20 -18.45
C TYR A 478 -1.07 -36.57 -18.90
N VAL A 479 0.05 -37.27 -18.70
CA VAL A 479 1.37 -36.81 -19.18
C VAL A 479 1.45 -36.86 -20.71
N ALA A 480 0.88 -37.89 -21.34
CA ALA A 480 0.84 -38.03 -22.79
C ALA A 480 -0.07 -36.98 -23.46
N GLU A 481 -1.06 -36.44 -22.75
CA GLU A 481 -1.93 -35.35 -23.20
C GLU A 481 -1.31 -33.95 -23.00
N ALA A 482 -0.28 -33.82 -22.17
CA ALA A 482 0.37 -32.53 -21.93
C ALA A 482 0.80 -31.78 -23.23
N PRO A 483 1.30 -32.44 -24.29
CA PRO A 483 1.59 -31.79 -25.57
C PRO A 483 0.34 -31.24 -26.25
N PHE A 484 -0.81 -31.92 -26.16
CA PHE A 484 -2.08 -31.45 -26.73
C PHE A 484 -2.50 -30.13 -26.06
N PHE A 485 -2.56 -30.10 -24.73
CA PHE A 485 -2.85 -28.88 -23.97
C PHE A 485 -1.80 -27.77 -24.19
N ALA A 486 -0.52 -28.13 -24.36
CA ALA A 486 0.52 -27.14 -24.67
C ALA A 486 0.30 -26.50 -26.07
N VAL A 487 -0.22 -27.24 -27.04
CA VAL A 487 -0.56 -26.73 -28.37
C VAL A 487 -1.76 -25.77 -28.31
N THR A 488 -2.78 -26.08 -27.52
CA THR A 488 -3.97 -25.20 -27.36
C THR A 488 -3.59 -23.87 -26.70
N LEU A 489 -2.54 -23.88 -25.85
CA LEU A 489 -1.95 -22.69 -25.24
C LEU A 489 -0.91 -21.96 -26.10
N LEU A 490 -0.55 -22.47 -27.29
CA LEU A 490 0.47 -21.86 -28.14
C LEU A 490 0.14 -20.40 -28.55
N PRO A 491 -1.11 -20.04 -28.90
CA PRO A 491 -1.45 -18.64 -29.19
C PRO A 491 -1.20 -17.71 -27.99
N ASN A 492 -1.55 -18.17 -26.77
CA ASN A 492 -1.30 -17.44 -25.52
C ASN A 492 0.19 -17.19 -25.31
N LEU A 493 1.03 -18.17 -25.69
CA LEU A 493 2.47 -18.06 -25.56
C LEU A 493 3.05 -16.99 -26.48
N ILE A 494 2.57 -16.88 -27.72
CA ILE A 494 3.02 -15.86 -28.68
C ILE A 494 2.77 -14.46 -28.12
N VAL A 495 1.56 -14.21 -27.64
CA VAL A 495 1.19 -12.91 -27.06
C VAL A 495 1.98 -12.64 -25.80
N SER A 496 2.10 -13.64 -24.92
CA SER A 496 2.89 -13.50 -23.69
C SER A 496 4.36 -13.23 -23.99
N ALA A 497 4.95 -13.82 -25.03
CA ALA A 497 6.34 -13.57 -25.41
C ALA A 497 6.55 -12.10 -25.83
N ILE A 498 5.59 -11.52 -26.55
CA ILE A 498 5.63 -10.11 -26.95
C ILE A 498 5.43 -9.21 -25.72
N SER A 499 4.38 -9.43 -24.94
CA SER A 499 4.04 -8.60 -23.78
C SER A 499 5.07 -8.69 -22.67
N PHE A 500 5.64 -9.86 -22.39
CA PHE A 500 6.66 -10.04 -21.36
C PHE A 500 7.99 -9.45 -21.77
N ARG A 501 8.33 -9.48 -23.06
CA ARG A 501 9.47 -8.72 -23.57
C ARG A 501 9.27 -7.21 -23.34
N MET A 502 8.10 -6.68 -23.71
CA MET A 502 7.75 -5.27 -23.48
C MET A 502 7.76 -4.92 -22.00
N LYS A 503 7.25 -5.81 -21.13
CA LYS A 503 7.31 -5.65 -19.69
C LYS A 503 8.77 -5.54 -19.22
N LEU A 504 9.62 -6.51 -19.56
CA LEU A 504 11.02 -6.52 -19.13
C LEU A 504 11.74 -5.25 -19.56
N GLU A 505 11.66 -4.89 -20.85
CA GLU A 505 12.33 -3.72 -21.42
C GLU A 505 11.82 -2.39 -20.80
N ARG A 506 10.49 -2.22 -20.68
CA ARG A 506 9.90 -0.98 -20.15
C ARG A 506 10.08 -0.84 -18.64
N HIS A 507 9.96 -1.92 -17.88
CA HIS A 507 10.10 -1.89 -16.41
C HIS A 507 11.55 -1.64 -16.01
N GLU A 508 12.51 -2.27 -16.70
CA GLU A 508 13.95 -2.00 -16.54
C GLU A 508 14.26 -0.53 -16.87
N THR A 509 13.68 -0.01 -17.96
CA THR A 509 13.84 1.40 -18.35
C THR A 509 13.30 2.34 -17.28
N MET A 510 12.12 2.05 -16.70
CA MET A 510 11.59 2.84 -15.59
C MET A 510 12.51 2.81 -14.38
N LEU A 511 12.93 1.63 -13.93
CA LEU A 511 13.78 1.53 -12.74
C LEU A 511 15.11 2.27 -12.94
N LYS A 512 15.66 2.23 -14.16
CA LYS A 512 16.85 3.00 -14.54
C LYS A 512 16.58 4.51 -14.60
N HIS A 513 15.45 4.94 -15.17
CA HIS A 513 15.05 6.34 -15.19
C HIS A 513 14.87 6.89 -13.77
N MET A 514 14.31 6.10 -12.86
CA MET A 514 14.18 6.48 -11.45
C MET A 514 15.54 6.54 -10.75
N GLU A 515 16.46 5.62 -11.05
CA GLU A 515 17.80 5.57 -10.46
C GLU A 515 18.65 6.80 -10.80
N THR A 516 18.58 7.26 -12.05
CA THR A 516 19.32 8.45 -12.51
C THR A 516 18.41 9.67 -12.63
N PHE A 517 17.27 9.67 -11.93
CA PHE A 517 16.24 10.70 -12.09
C PHE A 517 16.78 12.08 -11.76
N ASP A 518 16.54 13.06 -12.62
CA ASP A 518 16.77 14.47 -12.34
C ASP A 518 15.63 15.28 -12.92
N ILE A 519 14.89 15.99 -12.07
CA ILE A 519 13.77 16.83 -12.48
C ILE A 519 14.17 17.88 -13.50
N ARG A 520 15.40 18.39 -13.45
CA ARG A 520 15.93 19.38 -14.40
C ARG A 520 16.03 18.83 -15.82
N ALA A 521 16.23 17.51 -15.95
CA ALA A 521 16.28 16.82 -17.23
C ALA A 521 14.88 16.43 -17.75
N ALA A 522 13.82 16.63 -16.97
CA ALA A 522 12.46 16.34 -17.41
C ALA A 522 12.04 17.29 -18.53
N LYS A 523 11.38 16.74 -19.55
CA LYS A 523 10.82 17.45 -20.70
C LYS A 523 9.63 18.28 -20.25
N CYS A 524 9.63 19.56 -20.60
CA CYS A 524 8.47 20.42 -20.44
C CYS A 524 7.76 20.60 -21.78
N SER A 525 6.42 20.54 -21.81
CA SER A 525 5.67 20.78 -23.05
C SER A 525 5.69 22.26 -23.44
N LEU A 526 5.69 23.14 -22.44
CA LEU A 526 5.86 24.58 -22.59
C LEU A 526 7.04 24.98 -21.70
N GLU A 527 8.19 25.31 -22.29
CA GLU A 527 9.40 25.61 -21.51
C GLU A 527 9.23 26.85 -20.61
N GLU A 528 8.27 27.73 -20.90
CA GLU A 528 7.88 28.85 -20.03
C GLU A 528 7.38 28.40 -18.65
N ASP A 529 6.81 27.20 -18.52
CA ASP A 529 6.32 26.66 -17.25
C ASP A 529 7.46 26.11 -16.36
N ARG A 530 8.66 25.89 -16.92
CA ARG A 530 9.74 25.17 -16.24
C ARG A 530 10.15 25.84 -14.93
N ASP A 531 10.49 27.13 -15.01
CA ASP A 531 10.99 27.88 -13.87
C ASP A 531 9.95 27.90 -12.75
N TYR A 532 8.67 28.06 -13.09
CA TYR A 532 7.57 28.01 -12.14
C TYR A 532 7.46 26.63 -11.47
N ILE A 533 7.49 25.55 -12.24
CA ILE A 533 7.35 24.19 -11.71
C ILE A 533 8.55 23.82 -10.83
N GLU A 534 9.77 24.01 -11.32
CA GLU A 534 10.99 23.70 -10.57
C GLU A 534 11.06 24.52 -9.28
N GLN A 535 10.68 25.81 -9.33
CA GLN A 535 10.55 26.65 -8.13
C GLN A 535 9.56 26.06 -7.13
N ARG A 536 8.38 25.62 -7.56
CA ARG A 536 7.38 25.01 -6.68
C ARG A 536 7.81 23.68 -6.10
N VAL A 537 8.50 22.85 -6.89
CA VAL A 537 9.08 21.59 -6.36
C VAL A 537 10.15 21.90 -5.32
N ALA A 538 11.03 22.87 -5.57
CA ALA A 538 12.03 23.27 -4.59
C ALA A 538 11.38 23.78 -3.30
N GLU A 539 10.32 24.59 -3.37
CA GLU A 539 9.57 25.03 -2.19
C GLU A 539 8.94 23.88 -1.41
N LEU A 540 8.49 22.81 -2.08
CA LEU A 540 7.92 21.64 -1.40
C LEU A 540 8.98 20.79 -0.68
N PHE A 541 10.24 20.89 -1.09
CA PHE A 541 11.35 20.05 -0.61
C PHE A 541 12.44 20.84 0.12
N ASP A 542 12.23 22.13 0.38
CA ASP A 542 13.18 22.97 1.11
C ASP A 542 13.16 22.76 2.64
N GLY A 543 12.14 22.03 3.12
CA GLY A 543 11.96 21.69 4.53
C GLY A 543 11.40 22.83 5.38
N ILE A 544 11.10 24.00 4.80
CA ILE A 544 10.63 25.19 5.53
C ILE A 544 9.21 24.95 6.07
N ASP A 545 8.35 24.32 5.27
CA ASP A 545 6.96 24.04 5.64
C ASP A 545 6.75 22.60 6.14
N ASP A 546 7.83 21.82 6.29
CA ASP A 546 7.75 20.47 6.85
C ASP A 546 7.43 20.57 8.34
N PRO A 547 6.34 19.94 8.82
CA PRO A 547 6.22 19.71 10.25
C PRO A 547 7.46 18.91 10.66
N THR A 548 8.18 19.40 11.67
CA THR A 548 9.39 18.74 12.15
C THR A 548 9.07 17.26 12.40
N ILE A 549 9.80 16.42 11.67
CA ILE A 549 9.69 14.97 11.50
C ILE A 549 8.90 14.24 12.62
N SER A 550 7.71 13.71 12.27
CA SER A 550 7.02 12.63 12.99
C SER A 550 6.98 11.37 12.12
N VAL A 551 7.51 10.25 12.62
CA VAL A 551 7.51 8.94 11.97
C VAL A 551 6.28 8.16 12.46
N ALA A 552 5.18 8.26 11.71
CA ALA A 552 3.96 7.53 12.03
C ALA A 552 4.20 6.02 12.18
N LEU A 553 3.86 5.48 13.35
CA LEU A 553 3.54 4.07 13.55
C LEU A 553 2.01 3.93 13.60
N ASP A 554 1.48 3.05 12.73
CA ASP A 554 0.06 2.76 12.60
C ASP A 554 -0.63 2.42 13.94
N SER A 555 -1.71 3.11 14.27
CA SER A 555 -2.80 2.53 15.06
C SER A 555 -4.16 3.16 14.71
N ALA A 556 -5.21 2.36 14.89
CA ALA A 556 -6.52 2.48 14.25
C ALA A 556 -7.52 3.40 14.98
N GLU A 557 -8.42 3.97 14.16
CA GLU A 557 -9.76 4.54 14.41
C GLU A 557 -10.31 4.47 15.85
N TRP A 558 -10.60 5.63 16.48
CA TRP A 558 -11.83 5.85 17.28
C TRP A 558 -12.25 7.33 17.19
N GLY A 559 -13.54 7.56 16.92
CA GLY A 559 -14.13 8.90 16.77
C GLY A 559 -14.82 9.40 18.03
N ALA A 560 -15.00 10.73 18.11
CA ALA A 560 -16.07 11.34 18.89
C ALA A 560 -16.41 12.72 18.29
N GLY A 561 -17.68 12.89 17.89
CA GLY A 561 -18.23 14.15 17.40
C GLY A 561 -18.91 14.97 18.50
N GLY A 562 -19.04 16.28 18.25
CA GLY A 562 -19.89 17.20 19.00
C GLY A 562 -19.85 18.61 18.36
N PRO A 563 -20.98 19.32 18.24
CA PRO A 563 -21.10 20.50 17.37
C PRO A 563 -20.69 21.77 18.12
N SER A 564 -19.98 22.69 17.46
CA SER A 564 -19.89 24.06 17.95
C SER A 564 -19.79 25.09 16.83
N GLU A 565 -20.29 26.26 17.19
CA GLU A 565 -20.86 27.30 16.38
C GLU A 565 -19.85 28.13 15.57
N MET A 566 -20.41 28.88 14.63
CA MET A 566 -19.78 29.97 13.90
C MET A 566 -18.83 30.81 14.77
N VAL A 567 -17.54 30.80 14.42
CA VAL A 567 -16.62 31.90 14.73
C VAL A 567 -15.94 32.33 13.44
N THR A 568 -16.27 33.54 13.03
CA THR A 568 -15.56 34.33 12.02
C THR A 568 -14.20 34.73 12.59
N GLU A 569 -13.12 34.07 12.17
CA GLU A 569 -11.76 34.52 12.45
C GLU A 569 -10.91 34.52 11.16
N THR A 570 -10.21 35.63 11.01
CA THR A 570 -9.47 36.19 9.88
C THR A 570 -8.31 35.34 9.39
N GLU A 571 -8.01 35.51 8.10
CA GLU A 571 -6.85 34.99 7.37
C GLU A 571 -5.52 35.23 8.11
N THR A 572 -4.84 34.17 8.52
CA THR A 572 -3.38 34.16 8.66
C THR A 572 -2.85 32.77 8.30
N THR A 573 -2.24 32.72 7.12
CA THR A 573 -1.50 31.61 6.55
C THR A 573 -0.23 31.39 7.37
N ILE A 574 0.00 30.19 7.93
CA ILE A 574 1.34 29.76 8.33
C ILE A 574 1.90 28.93 7.16
N THR A 575 2.12 29.58 6.03
CA THR A 575 3.15 29.20 5.06
C THR A 575 4.01 30.44 4.91
N VAL A 576 5.33 30.28 4.94
CA VAL A 576 6.23 31.42 4.80
C VAL A 576 5.96 32.08 3.43
N PRO A 577 5.62 33.39 3.38
CA PRO A 577 5.44 34.08 2.13
C PRO A 577 6.66 33.93 1.23
N HIS A 578 6.43 33.76 -0.07
CA HIS A 578 7.48 33.51 -1.06
C HIS A 578 8.66 34.48 -0.95
N ASP A 579 8.35 35.78 -0.86
CA ASP A 579 9.33 36.86 -0.76
C ASP A 579 10.17 36.81 0.53
N SER A 580 9.67 36.12 1.56
CA SER A 580 10.34 35.98 2.86
C SER A 580 11.24 34.76 2.93
N ARG A 581 11.04 33.74 2.08
CA ARG A 581 11.86 32.52 2.08
C ARG A 581 13.35 32.77 1.80
N PRO A 582 13.77 33.65 0.86
CA PRO A 582 15.18 33.98 0.67
C PRO A 582 15.81 34.60 1.91
N ALA A 583 15.06 35.46 2.62
CA ALA A 583 15.52 36.07 3.87
C ALA A 583 15.66 35.02 4.98
N ILE A 584 14.71 34.10 5.11
CA ILE A 584 14.82 32.97 6.05
C ILE A 584 16.03 32.09 5.70
N ARG A 585 16.23 31.73 4.43
CA ARG A 585 17.39 30.94 3.98
C ARG A 585 18.73 31.62 4.27
N ALA A 586 18.79 32.95 4.19
CA ALA A 586 20.02 33.70 4.48
C ALA A 586 20.46 33.60 5.96
N VAL A 587 19.56 33.23 6.87
CA VAL A 587 19.79 33.14 8.32
C VAL A 587 19.51 31.75 8.90
N THR A 588 19.14 30.76 8.09
CA THR A 588 18.84 29.38 8.52
C THR A 588 19.67 28.35 7.75
N SER A 589 19.64 27.09 8.18
CA SER A 589 20.25 25.96 7.48
C SER A 589 19.30 25.26 6.49
N TYR A 590 18.18 25.89 6.12
CA TYR A 590 17.25 25.34 5.13
C TYR A 590 17.90 25.27 3.75
N LEU A 591 17.46 24.29 2.95
CA LEU A 591 18.10 23.96 1.69
C LEU A 591 18.00 25.13 0.69
N GLY A 592 19.07 25.33 -0.08
CA GLY A 592 19.04 26.21 -1.25
C GLY A 592 18.09 25.68 -2.32
N HIS A 593 17.80 26.49 -3.34
CA HIS A 593 16.92 26.08 -4.45
C HIS A 593 17.41 24.78 -5.11
N GLU A 594 18.71 24.74 -5.48
CA GLU A 594 19.32 23.56 -6.09
C GLU A 594 19.35 22.35 -5.14
N ASP A 595 19.69 22.57 -3.87
CA ASP A 595 19.73 21.49 -2.88
C ASP A 595 18.33 20.90 -2.62
N SER A 596 17.28 21.72 -2.72
CA SER A 596 15.88 21.29 -2.56
C SER A 596 15.41 20.45 -3.75
N LEU A 597 15.78 20.84 -4.98
CA LEU A 597 15.56 20.01 -6.16
C LEU A 597 16.33 18.69 -6.05
N ASP A 598 17.55 18.71 -5.51
CA ASP A 598 18.33 17.50 -5.25
C ASP A 598 17.73 16.63 -4.15
N ALA A 599 17.07 17.22 -3.14
CA ALA A 599 16.29 16.48 -2.17
C ALA A 599 15.10 15.74 -2.82
N PHE A 600 14.36 16.40 -3.72
CA PHE A 600 13.31 15.73 -4.50
C PHE A 600 13.87 14.62 -5.40
N ASN A 601 14.98 14.88 -6.10
CA ASN A 601 15.65 13.88 -6.93
C ASN A 601 16.07 12.66 -6.10
N THR A 602 16.68 12.88 -4.93
CA THR A 602 17.08 11.83 -3.99
C THR A 602 15.87 11.04 -3.49
N PHE A 603 14.77 11.72 -3.20
CA PHE A 603 13.51 11.09 -2.82
C PHE A 603 12.99 10.17 -3.93
N VAL A 604 12.97 10.61 -5.20
CA VAL A 604 12.53 9.78 -6.33
C VAL A 604 13.44 8.57 -6.52
N ARG A 605 14.76 8.78 -6.46
CA ARG A 605 15.79 7.74 -6.64
C ARG A 605 15.72 6.64 -5.59
N HIS A 606 15.28 6.96 -4.37
CA HIS A 606 15.30 6.02 -3.24
C HIS A 606 13.90 5.68 -2.73
N GLN A 607 13.20 6.62 -2.09
CA GLN A 607 11.95 6.35 -1.38
C GLN A 607 10.81 6.03 -2.35
N LEU A 608 10.64 6.83 -3.41
CA LEU A 608 9.58 6.52 -4.37
C LEU A 608 9.89 5.24 -5.14
N ARG A 609 11.14 5.03 -5.54
CA ARG A 609 11.58 3.80 -6.21
C ARG A 609 11.29 2.58 -5.36
N SER A 610 11.55 2.61 -4.05
CA SER A 610 11.27 1.47 -3.17
C SER A 610 9.76 1.20 -3.07
N VAL A 611 8.93 2.23 -2.96
CA VAL A 611 7.46 2.09 -2.90
C VAL A 611 6.88 1.58 -4.21
N ILE A 612 7.29 2.13 -5.35
CA ILE A 612 6.83 1.66 -6.66
C ILE A 612 7.31 0.24 -6.93
N THR A 613 8.53 -0.11 -6.52
CA THR A 613 9.04 -1.49 -6.62
C THR A 613 8.27 -2.43 -5.69
N ALA A 614 7.83 -1.98 -4.51
CA ALA A 614 6.99 -2.77 -3.63
C ALA A 614 5.56 -2.96 -4.18
N ASP A 615 4.99 -1.96 -4.85
CA ASP A 615 3.63 -2.01 -5.43
C ASP A 615 3.60 -2.82 -6.74
N LEU A 616 4.48 -2.48 -7.70
CA LEU A 616 4.53 -3.12 -9.02
C LEU A 616 5.36 -4.41 -9.05
N GLY A 617 6.24 -4.62 -8.07
CA GLY A 617 7.25 -5.67 -8.10
C GLY A 617 8.46 -5.35 -8.98
N LEU A 618 9.44 -6.25 -8.95
CA LEU A 618 10.60 -6.30 -9.85
C LEU A 618 10.16 -6.68 -11.28
N GLU A 619 11.09 -6.64 -12.24
CA GLU A 619 10.77 -6.92 -13.65
C GLU A 619 10.22 -8.34 -13.87
N THR A 620 10.53 -9.27 -12.96
CA THR A 620 10.11 -10.67 -12.97
C THR A 620 8.84 -10.95 -12.18
N ASP A 621 8.39 -10.00 -11.37
CA ASP A 621 7.27 -10.22 -10.45
C ASP A 621 5.97 -10.07 -11.21
N PHE A 622 5.01 -10.96 -10.98
CA PHE A 622 3.73 -10.94 -11.67
C PHE A 622 2.59 -10.97 -10.64
N PRO A 623 1.48 -10.23 -10.82
CA PRO A 623 0.39 -10.28 -9.86
C PRO A 623 -0.36 -11.62 -9.92
N TYR A 624 -0.41 -12.36 -8.81
CA TYR A 624 -1.07 -13.67 -8.72
C TYR A 624 -2.51 -13.66 -9.24
N ILE A 625 -3.29 -12.65 -8.84
CA ILE A 625 -4.70 -12.52 -9.25
C ILE A 625 -4.85 -12.29 -10.75
N VAL A 626 -3.91 -11.58 -11.38
CA VAL A 626 -3.94 -11.38 -12.83
C VAL A 626 -3.63 -12.69 -13.56
N SER A 627 -2.68 -13.50 -13.04
CA SER A 627 -2.43 -14.85 -13.55
C SER A 627 -3.64 -15.77 -13.38
N LEU A 628 -4.33 -15.69 -12.24
CA LEU A 628 -5.53 -16.47 -11.98
C LEU A 628 -6.66 -16.08 -12.95
N ILE A 629 -6.91 -14.77 -13.12
CA ILE A 629 -7.95 -14.27 -14.01
C ILE A 629 -7.69 -14.65 -15.48
N SER A 630 -6.43 -14.61 -15.92
CA SER A 630 -6.08 -14.90 -17.32
C SER A 630 -6.40 -16.33 -17.77
N PHE A 631 -6.48 -17.29 -16.85
CA PHE A 631 -6.76 -18.71 -17.14
C PHE A 631 -8.16 -19.17 -16.71
N PHE A 632 -9.07 -18.27 -16.36
CA PHE A 632 -10.46 -18.66 -16.08
C PHE A 632 -11.13 -19.41 -17.23
N PRO A 633 -10.97 -19.05 -18.52
CA PRO A 633 -11.59 -19.82 -19.60
C PRO A 633 -11.15 -21.28 -19.60
N ALA A 634 -9.86 -21.57 -19.35
CA ALA A 634 -9.36 -22.94 -19.21
C ALA A 634 -9.96 -23.67 -17.99
N PHE A 635 -10.22 -22.96 -16.89
CA PHE A 635 -10.97 -23.54 -15.76
C PHE A 635 -12.42 -23.88 -16.13
N LEU A 636 -13.12 -22.98 -16.84
CA LEU A 636 -14.50 -23.21 -17.27
C LEU A 636 -14.59 -24.34 -18.29
N ASP A 637 -13.63 -24.43 -19.19
CA ASP A 637 -13.46 -25.56 -20.11
C ASP A 637 -13.34 -26.87 -19.35
N PHE A 638 -12.46 -26.97 -18.34
CA PHE A 638 -12.36 -28.17 -17.52
C PHE A 638 -13.70 -28.54 -16.85
N THR A 639 -14.48 -27.55 -16.39
CA THR A 639 -15.83 -27.82 -15.88
C THR A 639 -16.77 -28.32 -16.97
N ALA A 640 -16.74 -27.74 -18.17
CA ALA A 640 -17.56 -28.18 -19.30
C ALA A 640 -17.20 -29.60 -19.75
N GLN A 641 -15.90 -29.94 -19.82
CA GLN A 641 -15.41 -31.28 -20.09
C GLN A 641 -15.92 -32.28 -19.06
N SER A 642 -15.88 -31.93 -17.77
CA SER A 642 -16.41 -32.78 -16.70
C SER A 642 -17.92 -33.05 -16.87
N TRP A 643 -18.69 -32.05 -17.25
CA TRP A 643 -20.13 -32.24 -17.52
C TRP A 643 -20.39 -33.12 -18.74
N CYS A 644 -19.65 -32.92 -19.84
CA CYS A 644 -19.75 -33.76 -21.03
C CYS A 644 -19.31 -35.21 -20.74
N GLY A 645 -18.34 -35.37 -19.83
CA GLY A 645 -17.76 -36.65 -19.46
C GLY A 645 -18.56 -37.52 -18.52
N ARG A 646 -19.64 -36.98 -17.93
CA ARG A 646 -20.48 -37.67 -16.94
C ARG A 646 -20.96 -39.04 -17.41
N ALA A 647 -21.31 -39.19 -18.69
CA ALA A 647 -21.77 -40.46 -19.27
C ALA A 647 -20.73 -41.58 -19.21
N PHE A 648 -19.44 -41.22 -19.10
CA PHE A 648 -18.32 -42.16 -19.09
C PHE A 648 -17.75 -42.42 -17.69
N ARG A 649 -18.34 -41.83 -16.63
CA ARG A 649 -17.86 -41.95 -15.25
C ARG A 649 -17.70 -43.42 -14.81
N ASP A 650 -18.62 -44.30 -15.22
CA ASP A 650 -18.64 -45.69 -14.79
C ASP A 650 -17.49 -46.47 -15.46
N LYS A 651 -17.14 -46.10 -16.70
CA LYS A 651 -15.95 -46.63 -17.40
C LYS A 651 -14.65 -46.14 -16.78
N ALA A 652 -14.67 -44.92 -16.25
CA ALA A 652 -13.53 -44.33 -15.55
C ALA A 652 -13.32 -44.88 -14.13
N GLY A 653 -14.21 -45.76 -13.63
CA GLY A 653 -14.09 -46.40 -12.32
C GLY A 653 -14.73 -45.63 -11.16
N PHE A 654 -15.53 -44.60 -11.41
CA PHE A 654 -16.24 -43.87 -10.36
C PHE A 654 -17.49 -44.62 -9.87
N ALA A 655 -17.69 -44.67 -8.56
CA ALA A 655 -18.83 -45.36 -7.96
C ALA A 655 -20.14 -44.55 -8.00
N SER A 656 -20.06 -43.23 -8.17
CA SER A 656 -21.24 -42.35 -8.24
C SER A 656 -20.94 -41.03 -8.95
N ASP A 657 -21.99 -40.37 -9.45
CA ASP A 657 -21.92 -38.99 -9.95
C ASP A 657 -21.30 -38.03 -8.90
N GLY A 658 -21.67 -38.20 -7.64
CA GLY A 658 -21.17 -37.37 -6.55
C GLY A 658 -19.66 -37.47 -6.37
N GLN A 659 -19.11 -38.69 -6.44
CA GLN A 659 -17.67 -38.93 -6.37
C GLN A 659 -16.94 -38.33 -7.57
N TYR A 660 -17.48 -38.53 -8.79
CA TYR A 660 -16.92 -37.99 -10.03
C TYR A 660 -16.84 -36.46 -9.98
N PHE A 661 -17.96 -35.78 -9.75
CA PHE A 661 -18.00 -34.33 -9.71
C PHE A 661 -17.19 -33.74 -8.54
N ALA A 662 -17.22 -34.36 -7.36
CA ALA A 662 -16.40 -33.89 -6.24
C ALA A 662 -14.92 -33.89 -6.60
N LEU A 663 -14.44 -34.95 -7.23
CA LEU A 663 -13.06 -35.04 -7.68
C LEU A 663 -12.77 -34.05 -8.81
N SER A 664 -13.62 -33.96 -9.84
CA SER A 664 -13.51 -32.97 -10.91
C SER A 664 -13.45 -31.53 -10.38
N PHE A 665 -14.20 -31.20 -9.33
CA PHE A 665 -14.12 -29.87 -8.72
C PHE A 665 -12.80 -29.63 -8.00
N VAL A 666 -12.28 -30.63 -7.29
CA VAL A 666 -10.98 -30.55 -6.63
C VAL A 666 -9.86 -30.39 -7.66
N THR A 667 -9.88 -31.16 -8.75
CA THR A 667 -8.90 -31.05 -9.83
C THR A 667 -8.98 -29.67 -10.49
N ALA A 668 -10.19 -29.21 -10.88
CA ALA A 668 -10.39 -27.87 -11.44
C ALA A 668 -9.89 -26.75 -10.51
N PHE A 669 -10.14 -26.87 -9.21
CA PHE A 669 -9.66 -25.92 -8.21
C PHE A 669 -8.13 -25.90 -8.16
N LEU A 670 -7.47 -27.06 -8.12
CA LEU A 670 -6.01 -27.16 -8.16
C LEU A 670 -5.44 -26.59 -9.47
N ALA A 671 -6.11 -26.81 -10.60
CA ALA A 671 -5.71 -26.20 -11.87
C ALA A 671 -5.69 -24.66 -11.76
N LEU A 672 -6.79 -24.06 -11.31
CA LEU A 672 -6.98 -22.60 -11.27
C LEU A 672 -6.11 -21.90 -10.23
N PHE A 673 -6.02 -22.44 -9.01
CA PHE A 673 -5.36 -21.77 -7.90
C PHE A 673 -3.89 -22.18 -7.74
N VAL A 674 -3.47 -23.32 -8.28
CA VAL A 674 -2.12 -23.85 -8.06
C VAL A 674 -1.34 -23.98 -9.36
N ASN A 675 -1.89 -24.60 -10.41
CA ASN A 675 -1.10 -24.87 -11.62
C ASN A 675 -1.01 -23.68 -12.58
N PHE A 676 -2.14 -23.18 -13.07
CA PHE A 676 -2.16 -22.11 -14.07
C PHE A 676 -1.45 -20.83 -13.63
N PRO A 677 -1.53 -20.39 -12.36
CA PRO A 677 -0.77 -19.24 -11.90
C PRO A 677 0.75 -19.41 -12.02
N LEU A 678 1.30 -20.61 -12.12
CA LEU A 678 2.75 -20.80 -12.32
C LEU A 678 3.22 -20.37 -13.71
N SER A 679 2.35 -20.44 -14.74
CA SER A 679 2.78 -20.27 -16.13
C SER A 679 3.31 -18.85 -16.44
N PRO A 680 2.59 -17.75 -16.14
CA PRO A 680 3.07 -16.39 -16.43
C PRO A 680 4.42 -16.02 -15.80
N PRO A 681 4.63 -16.17 -14.47
CA PRO A 681 5.90 -15.80 -13.85
C PRO A 681 7.06 -16.72 -14.28
N CYS A 682 6.85 -18.04 -14.42
CA CYS A 682 7.88 -18.94 -14.92
C CYS A 682 8.29 -18.57 -16.34
N PHE A 683 7.34 -18.25 -17.21
CA PHE A 683 7.66 -17.86 -18.58
C PHE A 683 8.36 -16.49 -18.62
N LEU A 684 8.00 -15.56 -17.75
CA LEU A 684 8.68 -14.28 -17.61
C LEU A 684 10.15 -14.45 -17.16
N LEU A 685 10.45 -15.39 -16.27
CA LEU A 685 11.82 -15.74 -15.87
C LEU A 685 12.63 -16.33 -17.03
N VAL A 686 12.03 -17.25 -17.80
CA VAL A 686 12.63 -17.78 -19.03
C VAL A 686 12.89 -16.65 -20.03
N MET A 687 11.93 -15.75 -20.23
CA MET A 687 12.08 -14.59 -21.10
C MET A 687 13.23 -13.67 -20.67
N LYS A 688 13.39 -13.40 -19.37
CA LYS A 688 14.53 -12.63 -18.84
C LYS A 688 15.86 -13.32 -19.17
N TRP A 689 15.94 -14.63 -18.99
CA TRP A 689 17.13 -15.41 -19.33
C TRP A 689 17.47 -15.33 -20.84
N ILE A 690 16.46 -15.44 -21.71
CA ILE A 690 16.61 -15.36 -23.16
C ILE A 690 17.04 -13.95 -23.59
N VAL A 691 16.36 -12.91 -23.12
CA VAL A 691 16.65 -11.51 -23.47
C VAL A 691 18.08 -11.12 -23.08
N ALA A 692 18.57 -11.60 -21.93
CA ALA A 692 19.93 -11.34 -21.45
C ALA A 692 21.04 -12.03 -22.28
N ARG A 693 20.72 -13.07 -23.05
CA ARG A 693 21.72 -13.91 -23.77
C ARG A 693 21.63 -13.85 -25.29
N THR A 694 20.60 -13.20 -25.82
CA THR A 694 20.33 -13.17 -27.26
C THR A 694 20.17 -11.74 -27.72
N SER A 695 20.63 -11.41 -28.92
CA SER A 695 20.30 -10.13 -29.55
C SER A 695 18.82 -10.11 -30.00
N PRO A 696 18.20 -8.93 -30.14
CA PRO A 696 16.89 -8.81 -30.75
C PRO A 696 16.90 -9.40 -32.18
N GLY A 697 15.95 -10.28 -32.49
CA GLY A 697 15.86 -10.91 -33.81
C GLY A 697 15.09 -12.24 -33.81
N PHE A 698 15.08 -12.92 -34.95
CA PHE A 698 14.33 -14.17 -35.15
C PHE A 698 14.70 -15.26 -34.14
N LEU A 699 16.00 -15.44 -33.85
CA LEU A 699 16.47 -16.47 -32.91
C LEU A 699 15.86 -16.28 -31.50
N ARG A 700 15.73 -15.03 -31.03
CA ARG A 700 15.12 -14.72 -29.73
C ARG A 700 13.65 -15.15 -29.70
N HIS A 701 12.89 -14.86 -30.76
CA HIS A 701 11.48 -15.26 -30.85
C HIS A 701 11.33 -16.78 -30.92
N LEU A 702 12.17 -17.45 -31.71
CA LEU A 702 12.17 -18.90 -31.79
C LEU A 702 12.45 -19.55 -30.43
N LEU A 703 13.48 -19.07 -29.71
CA LEU A 703 13.80 -19.56 -28.37
C LEU A 703 12.68 -19.28 -27.36
N ALA A 704 12.05 -18.10 -27.42
CA ALA A 704 10.93 -17.77 -26.55
C ALA A 704 9.76 -18.75 -26.73
N LEU A 705 9.40 -19.06 -27.98
CA LEU A 705 8.32 -19.99 -28.29
C LEU A 705 8.68 -21.43 -27.93
N THR A 706 9.89 -21.90 -28.22
CA THR A 706 10.28 -23.28 -27.91
C THR A 706 10.44 -23.50 -26.42
N CYS A 707 11.15 -22.63 -25.70
CA CYS A 707 11.29 -22.74 -24.25
C CYS A 707 9.96 -22.57 -23.52
N GLY A 708 9.11 -21.65 -24.00
CA GLY A 708 7.77 -21.46 -23.46
C GLY A 708 6.85 -22.66 -23.68
N PHE A 709 6.91 -23.29 -24.85
CA PHE A 709 6.16 -24.51 -25.16
C PHE A 709 6.61 -25.67 -24.26
N VAL A 710 7.93 -25.88 -24.13
CA VAL A 710 8.50 -26.90 -23.24
C VAL A 710 8.12 -26.64 -21.78
N LEU A 711 8.12 -25.38 -21.34
CA LEU A 711 7.69 -25.00 -20.00
C LEU A 711 6.21 -25.34 -19.76
N ASN A 712 5.31 -24.93 -20.66
CA ASN A 712 3.89 -25.24 -20.52
C ASN A 712 3.63 -26.75 -20.56
N MET A 713 4.33 -27.49 -21.43
CA MET A 713 4.25 -28.95 -21.47
C MET A 713 4.72 -29.58 -20.16
N ALA A 714 5.83 -29.10 -19.57
CA ALA A 714 6.32 -29.58 -18.29
C ALA A 714 5.33 -29.28 -17.14
N LEU A 715 4.75 -28.08 -17.10
CA LEU A 715 3.73 -27.72 -16.11
C LEU A 715 2.46 -28.58 -16.27
N CYS A 716 1.98 -28.80 -17.50
CA CYS A 716 0.85 -29.68 -17.77
C CYS A 716 1.14 -31.13 -17.36
N ALA A 717 2.34 -31.65 -17.64
CA ALA A 717 2.74 -33.00 -17.24
C ALA A 717 2.87 -33.16 -15.72
N MET A 718 3.43 -32.16 -15.03
CA MET A 718 3.50 -32.13 -13.56
C MET A 718 2.11 -32.12 -12.92
N TYR A 719 1.22 -31.27 -13.45
CA TYR A 719 -0.16 -31.21 -13.01
C TYR A 719 -0.91 -32.51 -13.31
N GLY A 720 -0.78 -33.04 -14.52
CA GLY A 720 -1.36 -34.32 -14.93
C GLY A 720 -0.93 -35.48 -14.04
N SER A 721 0.35 -35.51 -13.65
CA SER A 721 0.88 -36.50 -12.71
C SER A 721 0.29 -36.35 -11.31
N MET A 722 0.13 -35.12 -10.83
CA MET A 722 -0.52 -34.84 -9.55
C MET A 722 -1.99 -35.30 -9.56
N ILE A 723 -2.72 -34.99 -10.63
CA ILE A 723 -4.14 -35.36 -10.74
C ILE A 723 -4.30 -36.87 -10.89
N GLY A 724 -3.55 -37.52 -11.78
CA GLY A 724 -3.62 -38.98 -11.97
C GLY A 724 -3.45 -39.75 -10.66
N MET A 725 -2.58 -39.28 -9.77
CA MET A 725 -2.36 -39.88 -8.45
C MET A 725 -3.52 -39.62 -7.47
N LEU A 726 -4.10 -38.41 -7.49
CA LEU A 726 -5.29 -38.09 -6.70
C LEU A 726 -6.49 -38.94 -7.12
N GLU A 727 -6.74 -39.06 -8.43
CA GLU A 727 -7.87 -39.86 -8.93
C GLU A 727 -7.67 -41.34 -8.62
N SER A 728 -6.46 -41.86 -8.82
CA SER A 728 -6.13 -43.25 -8.52
C SER A 728 -6.26 -43.55 -7.03
N PHE A 729 -5.88 -42.61 -6.14
CA PHE A 729 -6.15 -42.73 -4.72
C PHE A 729 -7.66 -42.76 -4.43
N ALA A 730 -8.44 -41.86 -5.04
CA ALA A 730 -9.88 -41.76 -4.81
C ALA A 730 -10.64 -43.03 -5.23
N ILE A 731 -10.12 -43.76 -6.23
CA ILE A 731 -10.72 -44.99 -6.76
C ILE A 731 -10.23 -46.23 -5.99
N THR A 732 -8.93 -46.34 -5.73
CA THR A 732 -8.31 -47.57 -5.18
C THR A 732 -8.14 -47.56 -3.66
N GLY A 733 -8.10 -46.38 -3.02
CA GLY A 733 -7.91 -46.24 -1.57
C GLY A 733 -6.48 -46.44 -1.05
N HIS A 734 -5.48 -46.58 -1.92
CA HIS A 734 -4.09 -46.81 -1.50
C HIS A 734 -3.40 -45.53 -0.98
N LEU A 735 -3.01 -45.54 0.29
CA LEU A 735 -2.40 -44.37 0.97
C LEU A 735 -1.09 -43.89 0.36
N GLU A 736 -0.34 -44.76 -0.33
CA GLU A 736 0.92 -44.42 -0.99
C GLU A 736 0.69 -43.41 -2.14
N LEU A 737 -0.41 -43.56 -2.88
CA LEU A 737 -0.81 -42.65 -3.95
C LEU A 737 -1.18 -41.26 -3.39
N LEU A 738 -1.86 -41.23 -2.23
CA LEU A 738 -2.14 -39.98 -1.52
C LEU A 738 -0.85 -39.29 -1.07
N ALA A 739 0.12 -40.05 -0.54
CA ALA A 739 1.40 -39.48 -0.14
C ALA A 739 2.15 -38.85 -1.33
N TYR A 740 2.13 -39.49 -2.50
CA TYR A 740 2.72 -38.95 -3.72
C TYR A 740 1.98 -37.69 -4.20
N PHE A 741 0.64 -37.71 -4.21
CA PHE A 741 -0.16 -36.53 -4.51
C PHE A 741 0.19 -35.35 -3.60
N LEU A 742 0.26 -35.57 -2.28
CA LEU A 742 0.60 -34.53 -1.31
C LEU A 742 2.02 -33.99 -1.49
N LEU A 743 2.98 -34.83 -1.87
CA LEU A 743 4.33 -34.40 -2.23
C LEU A 743 4.31 -33.49 -3.45
N MET A 744 3.64 -33.90 -4.53
CA MET A 744 3.53 -33.09 -5.75
C MET A 744 2.80 -31.77 -5.49
N LEU A 745 1.71 -31.79 -4.73
CA LEU A 745 0.99 -30.59 -4.32
C LEU A 745 1.89 -29.65 -3.52
N SER A 746 2.68 -30.19 -2.57
CA SER A 746 3.62 -29.40 -1.77
C SER A 746 4.68 -28.72 -2.63
N ILE A 747 5.18 -29.40 -3.67
CA ILE A 747 6.12 -28.81 -4.64
C ILE A 747 5.46 -27.65 -5.39
N HIS A 748 4.23 -27.82 -5.89
CA HIS A 748 3.54 -26.73 -6.60
C HIS A 748 3.22 -25.55 -5.68
N LEU A 749 2.78 -25.79 -4.44
CA LEU A 749 2.54 -24.75 -3.44
C LEU A 749 3.84 -24.01 -3.08
N PHE A 750 4.95 -24.74 -2.95
CA PHE A 750 6.27 -24.15 -2.75
C PHE A 750 6.69 -23.28 -3.95
N CYS A 751 6.50 -23.76 -5.18
CA CYS A 751 6.77 -22.96 -6.39
C CYS A 751 5.92 -21.68 -6.43
N ASN A 752 4.63 -21.77 -6.12
CA ASN A 752 3.76 -20.59 -6.05
C ASN A 752 4.24 -19.61 -4.97
N TYR A 753 4.55 -20.11 -3.78
CA TYR A 753 5.08 -19.27 -2.69
C TYR A 753 6.43 -18.64 -3.06
N ALA A 754 7.31 -19.36 -3.75
CA ALA A 754 8.60 -18.83 -4.19
C ALA A 754 8.46 -17.73 -5.25
N LEU A 755 7.45 -17.81 -6.12
CA LEU A 755 7.22 -16.85 -7.20
C LEU A 755 6.40 -15.63 -6.76
N TYR A 756 5.46 -15.82 -5.83
CA TYR A 756 4.51 -14.78 -5.41
C TYR A 756 4.72 -14.28 -3.97
N GLY A 757 5.59 -14.93 -3.19
CA GLY A 757 5.87 -14.57 -1.79
C GLY A 757 4.61 -14.54 -0.92
N HIS A 758 4.49 -13.49 -0.10
CA HIS A 758 3.33 -13.27 0.77
C HIS A 758 2.01 -13.03 0.01
N ASP A 759 2.05 -12.67 -1.28
CA ASP A 759 0.84 -12.42 -2.07
C ASP A 759 0.10 -13.70 -2.42
N PHE A 760 0.77 -14.85 -2.35
CA PHE A 760 0.13 -16.16 -2.46
C PHE A 760 -0.81 -16.44 -1.29
N LEU A 761 -0.46 -15.97 -0.08
CA LEU A 761 -1.20 -16.29 1.15
C LEU A 761 -2.28 -15.25 1.48
N ILE A 762 -2.20 -14.05 0.92
CA ILE A 762 -3.12 -12.97 1.21
C ILE A 762 -3.64 -12.40 -0.11
N PHE A 763 -4.95 -12.51 -0.35
CA PHE A 763 -5.69 -11.84 -1.43
C PHE A 763 -5.68 -10.29 -1.30
N ARG A 764 -4.60 -9.67 -0.82
CA ARG A 764 -4.52 -8.27 -0.40
C ARG A 764 -4.28 -7.30 -1.55
N ARG A 765 -3.64 -7.73 -2.64
CA ARG A 765 -2.99 -6.79 -3.57
C ARG A 765 -3.83 -6.18 -4.69
N LEU A 766 -5.13 -6.44 -4.81
CA LEU A 766 -5.96 -5.77 -5.84
C LEU A 766 -7.32 -5.27 -5.33
N ARG A 767 -7.49 -5.10 -4.02
CA ARG A 767 -8.69 -4.42 -3.52
C ARG A 767 -8.45 -2.92 -3.66
N PRO A 768 -9.16 -2.18 -4.53
CA PRO A 768 -9.26 -0.76 -4.32
C PRO A 768 -9.97 -0.57 -2.97
N SER A 769 -9.31 0.14 -2.06
CA SER A 769 -9.85 0.51 -0.75
C SER A 769 -10.96 1.56 -0.95
N HIS A 770 -12.08 1.18 -1.56
CA HIS A 770 -13.24 2.04 -1.80
C HIS A 770 -14.35 1.85 -0.77
N ARG A 771 -14.03 1.32 0.42
CA ARG A 771 -14.94 1.38 1.58
C ARG A 771 -14.36 2.27 2.66
N GLY A 772 -14.10 3.53 2.30
CA GLY A 772 -14.17 4.64 3.23
C GLY A 772 -15.52 5.33 3.00
N LEU A 773 -16.40 5.29 3.98
CA LEU A 773 -17.51 6.24 4.17
C LEU A 773 -18.62 6.27 3.10
N ARG A 774 -19.40 5.19 3.00
CA ARG A 774 -20.83 5.32 2.69
C ARG A 774 -21.59 5.04 3.99
N ARG A 775 -22.21 6.08 4.54
CA ARG A 775 -23.01 6.15 5.78
C ARG A 775 -23.60 4.80 6.21
N GLU A 776 -23.24 4.35 7.41
CA GLU A 776 -24.11 3.51 8.23
C GLU A 776 -25.25 4.41 8.75
N GLU A 777 -26.27 4.60 7.92
CA GLU A 777 -27.60 4.94 8.41
C GLU A 777 -28.34 3.61 8.63
N GLY A 778 -28.36 3.16 9.88
CA GLY A 778 -29.42 2.35 10.48
C GLY A 778 -29.63 0.94 9.95
N ASP A 779 -29.05 -0.04 10.65
CA ASP A 779 -29.74 -1.31 10.91
C ASP A 779 -29.35 -1.81 12.31
N SER A 780 -29.95 -1.17 13.31
CA SER A 780 -30.23 -1.79 14.59
C SER A 780 -31.72 -2.09 14.62
N LEU A 781 -32.09 -3.25 14.09
CA LEU A 781 -33.32 -4.01 14.39
C LEU A 781 -33.43 -5.22 13.43
N MET A 782 -32.68 -6.29 13.72
CA MET A 782 -33.14 -7.69 13.86
C MET A 782 -31.96 -8.65 13.96
#